data_AF-A0A956DV41-F1
#
_entry.id   AF-A0A956DV41-F1
#
_cell.length_a   1.000
_cell.length_b   1.000
_cell.length_c   1.000
_cell.angle_alpha   90.00
_cell.angle_beta   90.00
_cell.angle_gamma   90.00
#
_symmetry.space_group_name_H-M   'P 1'
#
loop_
_entity.id
_entity.type
_entity.pdbx_description
1 polymer ?
#
loop_
_entity_poly.entity_id
_entity_poly.type
_entity_poly.pdbx_seq_one_letter_code
_entity_poly.pdbx_strand_id
1 'polypeptide(L)'
;MRVRRCWFAPLVLAVLSGCHDSEEPATVVLNRAFPDHADEVIGAEGFERGDDGWVAGGAWRSLSVSLPDDASRGITMTTRSGSELSVREAGATGAVSEVPEGGALQYRAEHGTAFWRADAIGVEEWLLLPDGVADERRPVATWQVEGGELTQAGSAVRIDLAGEAPIWVRADEAYGPNQRPLRVSLQADGDHLRLYVEASPGPVLVDPSWGNMGTLVNARASFGMSLLLNGQVFVVGGETSGFPMATAERYDPISGVWAAATPLPSGPRSWPVATTLLNGDVLVTGGWTGIQSLFDADVYVTSTNSWTSKPGMGLERAGHTAVRLNDGRVLVCGGAGGSIPSLTEPEGGSDQAQDPGPVNAAPFGGSSGFGGLDDCEIYDPSFNGGDWTMQVFMNDWRHSHDAAKLNDGRVLVVGGEDGGFYLSSADIFNPLTNSFSATSSMNDPRSGHTATTLGDGRVLVVGGEDLFSVLDSTEIYNPQTGLWSQGPLLSTPRTEHTASLLGDGSVLVVGGYNQNGALAGAEIFDPISNTWSATDPIPTGRSFHSAASFSNGTVIAAGGYDNFGNAVSSSYIFSVAGVNGTPCVSPSSCISGFCVDGVCCDTACNATCEACTLALKGGGLDGTCGAIASGTDPDGECGAGMCMGDDLDPPDTCNGAGSCADPGLVDCGTYTCQSAACLTSCITSAQCAGDAYCGTTGMTCLPKKGNGQTATTGEECLSGFVADGVCCDTACDLGICDACTVMGGATADGTCTDVIGDCDDGNECTVSACDPAVGCTSASKLDGTLCGDGICVAGSCVPDSVVPTGSGGSTSSGGNPSGSGAGGNGDPELGGTPTLVGGGLCSLTGTSTGSLAGDSGRPASRDLGWLLVASAALWWRRRRDLPSS
;
A
#
# COMPACT_ATOMS: atom_id res chain seq x y z
N MET A 1 64.82 2.47 42.25
CA MET A 1 65.78 2.69 41.15
C MET A 1 65.88 1.42 40.31
N ARG A 2 66.20 1.55 39.01
CA ARG A 2 66.70 0.52 38.07
C ARG A 2 65.85 -0.75 37.80
N VAL A 3 64.98 -0.64 36.79
CA VAL A 3 64.94 -1.45 35.54
C VAL A 3 64.95 -2.99 35.63
N ARG A 4 63.90 -3.63 35.09
CA ARG A 4 63.97 -4.57 33.95
C ARG A 4 62.60 -4.78 33.27
N ARG A 5 62.59 -4.95 31.94
CA ARG A 5 61.47 -5.49 31.13
C ARG A 5 61.81 -6.94 30.78
N CYS A 6 60.80 -7.83 30.64
CA CYS A 6 60.41 -8.43 29.35
C CYS A 6 59.56 -9.73 29.46
N TRP A 7 58.37 -9.68 28.84
CA TRP A 7 57.78 -10.69 27.93
C TRP A 7 57.23 -12.05 28.42
N PHE A 8 56.12 -12.42 27.76
CA PHE A 8 55.33 -13.67 27.73
C PHE A 8 54.53 -14.11 28.98
N ALA A 9 53.45 -14.84 28.67
CA ALA A 9 52.30 -15.24 29.49
C ALA A 9 52.15 -16.80 29.41
N PRO A 10 51.08 -17.50 29.89
CA PRO A 10 49.73 -17.03 30.26
C PRO A 10 49.08 -17.65 31.53
N LEU A 11 47.85 -17.17 31.81
CA LEU A 11 46.75 -17.74 32.64
C LEU A 11 47.02 -18.18 34.11
N VAL A 12 46.29 -17.57 35.05
CA VAL A 12 45.06 -18.14 35.66
C VAL A 12 44.29 -17.04 36.43
N LEU A 13 42.95 -17.16 36.41
CA LEU A 13 41.87 -16.34 36.98
C LEU A 13 42.18 -15.29 38.07
N ALA A 14 41.58 -14.11 37.89
CA ALA A 14 40.74 -13.45 38.90
C ALA A 14 39.58 -12.71 38.21
N VAL A 15 38.37 -12.77 38.78
CA VAL A 15 37.15 -12.13 38.22
C VAL A 15 37.01 -10.71 38.80
N LEU A 16 36.73 -9.72 37.94
CA LEU A 16 35.82 -8.56 38.17
C LEU A 16 35.98 -7.50 37.07
N SER A 17 35.26 -7.69 35.97
CA SER A 17 34.84 -6.63 35.05
C SER A 17 33.40 -6.92 34.68
N GLY A 18 32.50 -5.94 34.83
CA GLY A 18 31.10 -6.11 34.46
C GLY A 18 30.94 -6.37 32.97
N CYS A 19 29.78 -6.91 32.58
CA CYS A 19 29.38 -6.89 31.18
C CYS A 19 29.43 -5.44 30.69
N HIS A 20 30.18 -5.22 29.61
CA HIS A 20 29.92 -4.06 28.77
C HIS A 20 28.75 -4.49 27.91
N ASP A 21 27.55 -4.06 28.27
CA ASP A 21 26.37 -4.29 27.45
C ASP A 21 26.62 -3.55 26.13
N SER A 22 26.98 -4.31 25.11
CA SER A 22 27.10 -3.81 23.75
C SER A 22 25.68 -3.57 23.25
N GLU A 23 25.21 -2.33 23.39
CA GLU A 23 23.99 -1.87 22.73
C GLU A 23 24.05 -2.31 21.26
N GLU A 24 23.00 -3.02 20.82
CA GLU A 24 22.93 -3.53 19.47
C GLU A 24 22.87 -2.35 18.49
N PRO A 25 23.64 -2.34 17.38
CA PRO A 25 23.68 -1.19 16.48
C PRO A 25 22.28 -0.81 16.01
N ALA A 26 21.96 0.48 16.02
CA ALA A 26 20.63 0.98 15.69
C ALA A 26 20.15 0.49 14.30
N THR A 27 21.05 0.39 13.32
CA THR A 27 20.78 -0.18 12.00
C THR A 27 20.38 -1.65 12.02
N VAL A 28 20.89 -2.46 12.95
CA VAL A 28 20.51 -3.88 13.13
C VAL A 28 19.14 -3.98 13.81
N VAL A 29 18.84 -3.09 14.77
CA VAL A 29 17.51 -2.99 15.38
C VAL A 29 16.47 -2.57 14.34
N LEU A 30 16.79 -1.55 13.52
CA LEU A 30 15.99 -1.06 12.39
C LEU A 30 15.68 -2.17 11.39
N ASN A 31 16.70 -2.81 10.80
CA ASN A 31 16.54 -3.88 9.81
C ASN A 31 15.71 -5.08 10.32
N ARG A 32 15.69 -5.32 11.64
CA ARG A 32 14.93 -6.42 12.25
C ARG A 32 13.50 -6.04 12.63
N ALA A 33 13.26 -4.80 13.03
CA ALA A 33 11.95 -4.34 13.52
C ALA A 33 11.09 -3.68 12.44
N PHE A 34 11.73 -3.04 11.45
CA PHE A 34 11.11 -2.23 10.40
C PHE A 34 11.72 -2.56 9.02
N PRO A 35 11.74 -3.84 8.59
CA PRO A 35 12.49 -4.27 7.40
C PRO A 35 12.12 -3.50 6.13
N ASP A 36 10.84 -3.19 5.92
CA ASP A 36 10.34 -2.52 4.71
C ASP A 36 10.70 -1.02 4.64
N HIS A 37 11.08 -0.40 5.77
CA HIS A 37 11.57 0.99 5.85
C HIS A 37 13.08 1.08 6.03
N ALA A 38 13.78 -0.04 6.23
CA ALA A 38 15.19 -0.03 6.60
C ALA A 38 16.07 0.59 5.49
N ASP A 39 15.84 0.20 4.23
CA ASP A 39 16.54 0.74 3.05
C ASP A 39 16.23 2.23 2.82
N GLU A 40 15.02 2.68 3.17
CA GLU A 40 14.59 4.08 3.08
C GLU A 40 15.32 4.94 4.11
N VAL A 41 15.29 4.56 5.38
CA VAL A 41 15.93 5.26 6.50
C VAL A 41 17.46 5.36 6.33
N ILE A 42 18.11 4.30 5.83
CA ILE A 42 19.58 4.29 5.69
C ILE A 42 20.09 4.84 4.36
N GLY A 43 19.27 4.83 3.30
CA GLY A 43 19.70 5.10 1.92
C GLY A 43 19.72 6.57 1.53
N ALA A 44 20.91 7.10 1.23
CA ALA A 44 21.16 8.46 0.73
C ALA A 44 22.54 8.59 0.04
N GLU A 45 22.63 9.39 -1.04
CA GLU A 45 23.93 9.87 -1.56
C GLU A 45 24.21 11.35 -1.16
N GLY A 46 23.45 11.90 -0.19
CA GLY A 46 23.30 13.35 -0.04
C GLY A 46 24.05 14.05 1.10
N PHE A 47 24.93 13.41 1.88
CA PHE A 47 25.75 14.12 2.89
C PHE A 47 27.25 13.98 2.59
N GLU A 48 27.92 15.11 2.31
CA GLU A 48 29.36 15.19 2.11
C GLU A 48 30.09 15.70 3.37
N ARG A 49 31.35 15.30 3.52
CA ARG A 49 32.20 15.69 4.65
C ARG A 49 32.80 17.10 4.44
N GLY A 50 32.45 18.05 5.31
CA GLY A 50 32.97 19.41 5.33
C GLY A 50 34.06 19.65 6.39
N ASP A 51 34.50 20.91 6.52
CA ASP A 51 35.57 21.32 7.46
C ASP A 51 35.12 21.27 8.94
N ASP A 52 33.86 21.62 9.23
CA ASP A 52 33.29 21.72 10.60
C ASP A 52 32.19 20.66 10.90
N GLY A 53 32.06 19.64 10.05
CA GLY A 53 31.05 18.58 10.16
C GLY A 53 30.66 17.98 8.81
N TRP A 54 29.36 17.84 8.57
CA TRP A 54 28.74 17.31 7.37
C TRP A 54 27.85 18.36 6.69
N VAL A 55 27.73 18.31 5.36
CA VAL A 55 26.98 19.28 4.55
C VAL A 55 26.12 18.52 3.53
N ALA A 56 24.87 18.93 3.35
CA ALA A 56 24.00 18.30 2.36
C ALA A 56 24.50 18.58 0.93
N GLY A 57 24.94 17.52 0.24
CA GLY A 57 25.36 17.52 -1.15
C GLY A 57 24.17 17.30 -2.07
N GLY A 58 23.69 18.36 -2.72
CA GLY A 58 22.52 18.30 -3.59
C GLY A 58 22.16 19.65 -4.19
N ALA A 59 21.26 19.65 -5.17
CA ALA A 59 20.84 20.88 -5.85
C ALA A 59 19.72 21.64 -5.11
N TRP A 60 19.73 21.64 -3.77
CA TRP A 60 18.90 22.47 -2.91
C TRP A 60 19.11 23.96 -3.24
N ARG A 61 18.30 24.51 -4.15
CA ARG A 61 18.60 25.82 -4.73
C ARG A 61 18.42 26.99 -3.76
N SER A 62 17.71 26.81 -2.65
CA SER A 62 17.29 27.86 -1.72
C SER A 62 17.93 27.81 -0.32
N LEU A 63 18.47 26.67 0.10
CA LEU A 63 18.85 26.36 1.48
C LEU A 63 20.15 25.52 1.49
N SER A 64 21.11 25.85 2.33
CA SER A 64 22.28 25.00 2.61
C SER A 64 22.15 24.42 4.01
N VAL A 65 22.24 23.09 4.13
CA VAL A 65 22.05 22.37 5.39
C VAL A 65 23.37 21.78 5.87
N SER A 66 23.67 21.89 7.16
CA SER A 66 24.86 21.32 7.79
C SER A 66 24.57 20.67 9.14
N LEU A 67 25.22 19.52 9.36
CA LEU A 67 25.19 18.73 10.59
C LEU A 67 26.58 18.77 11.24
N PRO A 68 26.78 19.44 12.39
CA PRO A 68 28.07 19.47 13.08
C PRO A 68 28.55 18.07 13.49
N ASP A 69 29.86 17.90 13.74
CA ASP A 69 30.42 16.64 14.25
C ASP A 69 29.85 16.17 15.61
N ASP A 70 29.19 17.05 16.36
CA ASP A 70 28.58 16.77 17.67
C ASP A 70 27.10 17.16 17.64
N ALA A 71 26.22 16.17 17.86
CA ALA A 71 24.77 16.32 17.75
C ALA A 71 24.18 17.34 18.72
N SER A 72 24.85 17.61 19.85
CA SER A 72 24.39 18.60 20.84
C SER A 72 24.36 20.04 20.32
N ARG A 73 24.94 20.29 19.14
CA ARG A 73 24.89 21.59 18.45
C ARG A 73 23.64 21.79 17.58
N GLY A 74 22.90 20.71 17.24
CA GLY A 74 21.75 20.76 16.33
C GLY A 74 22.13 20.92 14.85
N ILE A 75 21.12 20.80 13.98
CA ILE A 75 21.22 21.05 12.53
C ILE A 75 21.10 22.56 12.26
N THR A 76 21.90 23.05 11.30
CA THR A 76 21.79 24.44 10.80
C THR A 76 21.30 24.42 9.36
N MET A 77 20.31 25.25 9.06
CA MET A 77 19.74 25.46 7.73
C MET A 77 19.86 26.95 7.37
N THR A 78 20.69 27.29 6.38
CA THR A 78 20.93 28.69 5.97
C THR A 78 20.32 28.96 4.60
N THR A 79 19.45 29.96 4.52
CA THR A 79 18.80 30.39 3.27
C THR A 79 19.76 31.15 2.35
N ARG A 80 19.42 31.26 1.06
CA ARG A 80 20.19 32.06 0.07
C ARG A 80 20.37 33.54 0.42
N SER A 81 19.54 34.13 1.27
CA SER A 81 19.68 35.52 1.73
C SER A 81 20.59 35.66 2.96
N GLY A 82 20.92 34.55 3.62
CA GLY A 82 21.70 34.53 4.86
C GLY A 82 20.87 34.48 6.14
N SER A 83 19.53 34.37 6.05
CA SER A 83 18.70 34.01 7.21
C SER A 83 19.00 32.56 7.62
N GLU A 84 19.30 32.34 8.89
CA GLU A 84 19.75 31.07 9.46
C GLU A 84 18.71 30.53 10.45
N LEU A 85 18.36 29.25 10.30
CA LEU A 85 17.58 28.47 11.24
C LEU A 85 18.51 27.44 11.91
N SER A 86 18.44 27.33 13.23
CA SER A 86 19.08 26.23 13.97
C SER A 86 18.00 25.43 14.69
N VAL A 87 18.05 24.11 14.51
CA VAL A 87 17.13 23.17 15.15
C VAL A 87 17.96 22.21 15.98
N ARG A 88 17.80 22.25 17.31
CA ARG A 88 18.53 21.42 18.26
C ARG A 88 17.55 20.50 18.98
N GLU A 89 17.61 19.21 18.67
CA GLU A 89 16.95 18.19 19.49
C GLU A 89 17.48 18.27 20.93
N ALA A 90 16.56 18.34 21.90
CA ALA A 90 16.88 18.30 23.31
C ALA A 90 17.46 16.91 23.67
N GLY A 91 18.49 16.87 24.52
CA GLY A 91 19.12 15.62 24.95
C GLY A 91 19.98 14.88 23.91
N ALA A 92 19.92 15.26 22.63
CA ALA A 92 20.81 14.71 21.60
C ALA A 92 22.29 14.95 21.93
N THR A 93 23.10 13.88 21.83
CA THR A 93 24.50 13.90 22.26
C THR A 93 25.39 12.94 21.48
N GLY A 94 26.69 13.24 21.45
CA GLY A 94 27.71 12.37 20.87
C GLY A 94 28.05 12.72 19.43
N ALA A 95 28.96 11.92 18.85
CA ALA A 95 29.48 12.18 17.51
C ALA A 95 28.49 11.78 16.42
N VAL A 96 28.30 12.66 15.44
CA VAL A 96 27.56 12.36 14.21
C VAL A 96 28.40 11.43 13.34
N SER A 97 27.84 10.29 12.93
CA SER A 97 28.53 9.28 12.13
C SER A 97 27.72 8.87 10.90
N GLU A 98 28.41 8.62 9.78
CA GLU A 98 27.81 8.06 8.57
C GLU A 98 27.40 6.59 8.79
N VAL A 99 26.24 6.21 8.25
CA VAL A 99 25.72 4.84 8.23
C VAL A 99 26.46 4.06 7.14
N PRO A 100 27.23 3.01 7.47
CA PRO A 100 27.96 2.23 6.48
C PRO A 100 27.03 1.65 5.41
N GLU A 101 27.47 1.69 4.16
CA GLU A 101 26.77 1.17 2.97
C GLU A 101 25.44 1.87 2.62
N GLY A 102 24.95 2.80 3.46
CA GLY A 102 23.71 3.56 3.23
C GLY A 102 23.90 5.06 2.92
N GLY A 103 24.84 5.73 3.59
CA GLY A 103 25.14 7.16 3.36
C GLY A 103 24.27 8.19 4.10
N ALA A 104 23.22 7.75 4.81
CA ALA A 104 22.58 8.57 5.85
C ALA A 104 23.55 8.85 7.01
N LEU A 105 23.29 9.91 7.80
CA LEU A 105 23.98 10.20 9.05
C LEU A 105 23.17 9.68 10.24
N GLN A 106 23.82 9.29 11.34
CA GLN A 106 23.15 8.88 12.58
C GLN A 106 23.80 9.51 13.82
N TYR A 107 22.99 9.77 14.85
CA TYR A 107 23.44 10.16 16.19
C TYR A 107 22.47 9.69 17.29
N ARG A 108 22.89 9.76 18.56
CA ARG A 108 22.06 9.40 19.72
C ARG A 108 21.11 10.55 20.12
N ALA A 109 19.82 10.32 19.91
CA ALA A 109 18.71 11.15 20.38
C ALA A 109 18.51 11.00 21.91
N GLU A 110 17.69 11.85 22.55
CA GLU A 110 17.42 11.72 24.01
C GLU A 110 16.84 10.33 24.36
N HIS A 111 15.90 9.87 23.55
CA HIS A 111 15.16 8.63 23.76
C HIS A 111 15.37 7.60 22.63
N GLY A 112 16.48 7.66 21.88
CA GLY A 112 16.71 6.72 20.78
C GLY A 112 17.92 7.01 19.90
N THR A 113 17.78 6.73 18.60
CA THR A 113 18.74 7.12 17.55
C THR A 113 18.01 7.91 16.47
N ALA A 114 18.56 9.06 16.09
CA ALA A 114 18.10 9.82 14.93
C ALA A 114 18.96 9.45 13.72
N PHE A 115 18.30 9.26 12.57
CA PHE A 115 18.91 9.11 11.26
C PHE A 115 18.55 10.32 10.41
N TRP A 116 19.55 11.03 9.88
CA TRP A 116 19.38 12.17 9.00
C TRP A 116 19.84 11.81 7.60
N ARG A 117 18.90 11.83 6.64
CA ARG A 117 19.16 11.58 5.22
C ARG A 117 18.98 12.85 4.39
N ALA A 118 19.57 12.85 3.20
CA ALA A 118 19.55 13.95 2.26
C ALA A 118 19.60 13.41 0.83
N ASP A 119 18.97 14.12 -0.10
CA ASP A 119 18.86 13.66 -1.50
C ASP A 119 18.77 14.85 -2.48
N ALA A 120 18.11 14.66 -3.63
CA ALA A 120 17.94 15.70 -4.65
C ALA A 120 16.97 16.83 -4.28
N ILE A 121 16.16 16.67 -3.22
CA ILE A 121 15.00 17.51 -2.89
C ILE A 121 14.90 17.91 -1.41
N GLY A 122 15.46 17.10 -0.51
CA GLY A 122 15.08 17.06 0.90
C GLY A 122 16.27 16.94 1.86
N VAL A 123 15.96 17.15 3.14
CA VAL A 123 16.67 16.59 4.30
C VAL A 123 15.58 16.08 5.23
N GLU A 124 15.78 14.91 5.81
CA GLU A 124 14.71 14.15 6.46
C GLU A 124 15.27 13.44 7.68
N GLU A 125 14.48 13.40 8.74
CA GLU A 125 14.87 12.92 10.07
C GLU A 125 13.99 11.72 10.43
N TRP A 126 14.60 10.57 10.69
CA TRP A 126 13.91 9.36 11.14
C TRP A 126 14.33 9.02 12.57
N LEU A 127 13.37 8.85 13.47
CA LEU A 127 13.63 8.57 14.88
C LEU A 127 13.32 7.10 15.22
N LEU A 128 14.37 6.35 15.56
CA LEU A 128 14.26 4.99 16.09
C LEU A 128 14.28 5.03 17.62
N LEU A 129 13.11 4.82 18.22
CA LEU A 129 12.85 4.79 19.66
C LEU A 129 12.85 3.33 20.16
N PRO A 130 13.51 3.00 21.29
CA PRO A 130 13.40 1.71 21.95
C PRO A 130 12.01 1.41 22.53
N ASP A 131 11.81 0.15 22.94
CA ASP A 131 10.63 -0.30 23.68
C ASP A 131 10.36 0.55 24.94
N GLY A 132 9.08 0.80 25.21
CA GLY A 132 8.60 1.56 26.37
C GLY A 132 8.83 3.07 26.35
N VAL A 133 9.37 3.63 25.26
CA VAL A 133 9.58 5.09 25.11
C VAL A 133 8.33 5.85 24.69
N ALA A 134 7.53 5.30 23.78
CA ALA A 134 6.36 5.99 23.23
C ALA A 134 5.25 6.20 24.29
N ASP A 135 4.79 7.44 24.45
CA ASP A 135 3.73 7.84 25.39
C ASP A 135 2.93 9.00 24.77
N GLU A 136 1.63 8.82 24.58
CA GLU A 136 0.70 9.85 24.07
C GLU A 136 0.66 11.14 24.91
N ARG A 137 1.22 11.13 26.13
CA ARG A 137 1.19 12.25 27.09
C ARG A 137 2.55 12.88 27.34
N ARG A 138 3.62 12.42 26.68
CA ARG A 138 4.98 12.96 26.82
C ARG A 138 5.63 13.11 25.45
N PRO A 139 6.41 14.18 25.23
CA PRO A 139 7.16 14.28 24.00
C PRO A 139 8.22 13.17 23.95
N VAL A 140 8.23 12.38 22.86
CA VAL A 140 9.27 11.38 22.60
C VAL A 140 10.54 12.05 22.03
N ALA A 141 10.35 13.14 21.29
CA ALA A 141 11.38 14.08 20.90
C ALA A 141 10.89 15.51 21.11
N THR A 142 11.83 16.42 21.37
CA THR A 142 11.58 17.86 21.48
C THR A 142 12.74 18.58 20.81
N TRP A 143 12.48 19.47 19.86
CA TRP A 143 13.51 20.29 19.23
C TRP A 143 13.32 21.75 19.65
N GLN A 144 14.40 22.41 20.06
CA GLN A 144 14.43 23.85 20.21
C GLN A 144 14.79 24.49 18.87
N VAL A 145 14.05 25.52 18.48
CA VAL A 145 14.13 26.17 17.17
C VAL A 145 14.56 27.64 17.35
N GLU A 146 15.77 27.96 16.92
CA GLU A 146 16.35 29.30 17.00
C GLU A 146 16.46 29.90 15.59
N GLY A 147 15.95 31.13 15.38
CA GLY A 147 16.05 31.86 14.10
C GLY A 147 14.75 31.98 13.28
N GLY A 148 13.71 31.22 13.63
CA GLY A 148 12.36 31.33 13.07
C GLY A 148 11.26 31.35 14.13
N GLU A 149 10.04 31.77 13.77
CA GLU A 149 8.86 31.79 14.65
C GLU A 149 7.96 30.58 14.39
N LEU A 150 7.68 29.79 15.44
CA LEU A 150 6.85 28.58 15.36
C LEU A 150 5.35 28.92 15.43
N THR A 151 4.58 28.51 14.42
CA THR A 151 3.11 28.63 14.37
C THR A 151 2.48 27.26 14.15
N GLN A 152 1.60 26.81 15.05
CA GLN A 152 0.78 25.61 14.85
C GLN A 152 -0.15 25.77 13.64
N ALA A 153 -0.25 24.75 12.79
CA ALA A 153 -1.09 24.76 11.60
C ALA A 153 -1.69 23.36 11.37
N GLY A 154 -2.77 23.04 12.09
CA GLY A 154 -3.35 21.70 12.13
C GLY A 154 -2.41 20.68 12.77
N SER A 155 -2.23 19.52 12.12
CA SER A 155 -1.22 18.51 12.50
C SER A 155 0.22 18.95 12.25
N ALA A 156 0.42 19.94 11.38
CA ALA A 156 1.74 20.47 11.00
C ALA A 156 2.13 21.69 11.84
N VAL A 157 3.42 22.03 11.80
CA VAL A 157 3.95 23.26 12.38
C VAL A 157 4.71 24.05 11.32
N ARG A 158 4.43 25.34 11.22
CA ARG A 158 5.09 26.30 10.33
C ARG A 158 6.21 27.02 11.08
N ILE A 159 7.36 27.17 10.45
CA ILE A 159 8.52 27.94 10.93
C ILE A 159 8.67 29.15 10.00
N ASP A 160 8.25 30.33 10.48
CA ASP A 160 8.37 31.57 9.74
C ASP A 160 9.79 32.15 9.84
N LEU A 161 10.40 32.35 8.67
CA LEU A 161 11.73 32.97 8.52
C LEU A 161 11.59 34.40 8.02
N ALA A 162 12.38 35.32 8.59
CA ALA A 162 12.19 36.76 8.40
C ALA A 162 12.37 37.23 6.94
N GLY A 163 11.27 37.31 6.20
CA GLY A 163 11.24 37.72 4.78
C GLY A 163 11.44 36.57 3.78
N GLU A 164 11.41 35.32 4.23
CA GLU A 164 11.66 34.13 3.40
C GLU A 164 10.42 33.20 3.36
N ALA A 165 10.47 32.15 2.53
CA ALA A 165 9.46 31.11 2.55
C ALA A 165 9.53 30.31 3.88
N PRO A 166 8.38 29.99 4.52
CA PRO A 166 8.37 29.27 5.78
C PRO A 166 8.63 27.77 5.57
N ILE A 167 9.47 27.20 6.42
CA ILE A 167 9.69 25.75 6.50
C ILE A 167 8.52 25.12 7.24
N TRP A 168 8.11 23.93 6.84
CA TRP A 168 7.05 23.14 7.45
C TRP A 168 7.63 21.88 8.06
N VAL A 169 7.15 21.55 9.25
CA VAL A 169 7.45 20.29 9.92
C VAL A 169 6.16 19.53 10.09
N ARG A 170 6.19 18.25 9.73
CA ARG A 170 5.10 17.29 9.92
C ARG A 170 5.66 16.07 10.60
N ALA A 171 4.81 15.29 11.24
CA ALA A 171 5.11 13.93 11.63
C ALA A 171 3.87 13.12 11.28
N ASP A 172 3.79 12.73 10.01
CA ASP A 172 2.58 12.12 9.43
C ASP A 172 2.61 10.59 9.57
N GLU A 173 3.79 10.00 9.82
CA GLU A 173 4.01 8.55 9.89
C GLU A 173 4.79 8.13 11.16
N ALA A 174 4.32 7.04 11.77
CA ALA A 174 4.99 6.37 12.89
C ALA A 174 4.61 4.88 12.88
N TYR A 175 5.58 4.01 13.19
CA TYR A 175 5.50 2.57 13.07
C TYR A 175 5.96 1.88 14.35
N GLY A 176 5.18 0.93 14.86
CA GLY A 176 5.55 0.02 15.95
C GLY A 176 5.88 -1.39 15.45
N PRO A 177 5.99 -2.39 16.35
CA PRO A 177 6.32 -3.76 15.98
C PRO A 177 5.41 -4.34 14.90
N ASN A 178 5.99 -5.16 14.02
CA ASN A 178 5.32 -5.75 12.85
C ASN A 178 4.75 -4.69 11.89
N GLN A 179 5.46 -3.57 11.73
CA GLN A 179 5.04 -2.40 10.93
C GLN A 179 3.70 -1.77 11.35
N ARG A 180 3.12 -2.13 12.52
CA ARG A 180 1.82 -1.60 12.97
C ARG A 180 1.95 -0.08 13.15
N PRO A 181 1.29 0.76 12.35
CA PRO A 181 1.43 2.20 12.50
C PRO A 181 0.70 2.73 13.72
N LEU A 182 1.20 3.85 14.24
CA LEU A 182 0.85 4.44 15.53
C LEU A 182 0.33 5.86 15.31
N ARG A 183 -0.61 6.32 16.15
CA ARG A 183 -0.99 7.75 16.10
C ARG A 183 0.19 8.60 16.54
N VAL A 184 0.46 9.64 15.77
CA VAL A 184 1.52 10.62 15.99
C VAL A 184 0.92 12.04 15.95
N SER A 185 1.50 12.97 16.68
CA SER A 185 1.09 14.39 16.65
C SER A 185 2.23 15.34 17.01
N LEU A 186 2.21 16.52 16.40
CA LEU A 186 3.26 17.53 16.50
C LEU A 186 2.70 18.84 17.09
N GLN A 187 3.40 19.42 18.06
CA GLN A 187 2.95 20.63 18.77
C GLN A 187 4.03 21.70 18.87
N ALA A 188 3.68 22.95 18.59
CA ALA A 188 4.48 24.13 18.89
C ALA A 188 4.18 24.67 20.31
N ASP A 189 5.22 24.83 21.13
CA ASP A 189 5.16 25.48 22.45
C ASP A 189 6.31 26.50 22.59
N GLY A 190 6.06 27.73 22.17
CA GLY A 190 7.04 28.81 22.17
C GLY A 190 8.12 28.60 21.09
N ASP A 191 9.37 28.50 21.53
CA ASP A 191 10.56 28.18 20.70
C ASP A 191 10.82 26.66 20.62
N HIS A 192 9.90 25.81 21.11
CA HIS A 192 10.05 24.36 21.10
C HIS A 192 8.99 23.66 20.25
N LEU A 193 9.44 22.70 19.43
CA LEU A 193 8.63 21.73 18.72
C LEU A 193 8.59 20.42 19.51
N ARG A 194 7.42 19.77 19.64
CA ARG A 194 7.25 18.53 20.41
C ARG A 194 6.50 17.45 19.63
N LEU A 195 7.09 16.26 19.58
CA LEU A 195 6.54 15.07 18.95
C LEU A 195 5.96 14.12 20.01
N TYR A 196 4.70 13.71 19.85
CA TYR A 196 4.03 12.73 20.71
C TYR A 196 3.58 11.53 19.87
N VAL A 197 3.74 10.31 20.38
CA VAL A 197 3.40 9.06 19.67
C VAL A 197 2.64 8.11 20.60
N GLU A 198 1.66 7.38 20.07
CA GLU A 198 0.90 6.35 20.78
C GLU A 198 1.80 5.30 21.42
N ALA A 199 1.46 4.88 22.64
CA ALA A 199 2.22 3.88 23.37
C ALA A 199 2.30 2.53 22.65
N SER A 200 3.52 2.01 22.54
CA SER A 200 3.86 0.79 21.80
C SER A 200 4.46 -0.27 22.73
N PRO A 201 4.14 -1.58 22.55
CA PRO A 201 4.71 -2.70 23.32
C PRO A 201 6.04 -3.21 22.71
N GLY A 202 6.82 -2.31 22.11
CA GLY A 202 8.09 -2.60 21.45
C GLY A 202 8.69 -1.33 20.83
N PRO A 203 9.80 -1.44 20.08
CA PRO A 203 10.43 -0.28 19.44
C PRO A 203 9.48 0.45 18.49
N VAL A 204 9.79 1.71 18.21
CA VAL A 204 9.02 2.61 17.34
C VAL A 204 9.94 3.33 16.37
N LEU A 205 9.55 3.42 15.10
CA LEU A 205 10.15 4.28 14.08
C LEU A 205 9.19 5.45 13.80
N VAL A 206 9.70 6.65 13.57
CA VAL A 206 8.89 7.85 13.27
C VAL A 206 9.56 8.69 12.19
N ASP A 207 8.78 9.25 11.26
CA ASP A 207 9.24 10.24 10.27
C ASP A 207 8.71 11.66 10.60
N PRO A 208 9.50 12.48 11.33
CA PRO A 208 9.38 13.93 11.26
C PRO A 208 9.99 14.51 9.97
N SER A 209 9.17 14.68 8.93
CA SER A 209 9.59 15.35 7.68
C SER A 209 9.73 16.88 7.83
N TRP A 210 10.89 17.42 7.41
CA TRP A 210 11.26 18.84 7.48
C TRP A 210 11.42 19.43 6.06
N GLY A 211 10.42 20.17 5.55
CA GLY A 211 10.43 20.62 4.15
C GLY A 211 9.55 21.82 3.85
N ASN A 212 9.58 22.32 2.61
CA ASN A 212 8.60 23.32 2.16
C ASN A 212 7.37 22.58 1.61
N MET A 213 6.14 22.95 2.02
CA MET A 213 4.98 22.66 1.18
C MET A 213 5.21 23.33 -0.17
N GLY A 214 5.35 22.54 -1.23
CA GLY A 214 5.90 22.99 -2.50
C GLY A 214 5.20 24.25 -3.02
N THR A 215 5.97 25.30 -3.27
CA THR A 215 5.48 26.47 -3.99
C THR A 215 5.56 26.23 -5.49
N LEU A 216 4.50 26.57 -6.22
CA LEU A 216 4.51 26.72 -7.68
C LEU A 216 5.72 27.58 -8.10
N VAL A 217 6.41 27.17 -9.17
CA VAL A 217 7.55 27.89 -9.75
C VAL A 217 7.13 29.27 -10.24
N ASN A 218 5.88 29.41 -10.68
CA ASN A 218 5.22 30.67 -10.98
C ASN A 218 3.95 30.80 -10.14
N ALA A 219 3.78 31.93 -9.46
CA ALA A 219 2.47 32.32 -8.93
C ALA A 219 1.44 32.38 -10.07
N ARG A 220 0.21 31.91 -9.81
CA ARG A 220 -0.85 31.85 -10.82
C ARG A 220 -2.24 31.77 -10.20
N ALA A 221 -3.19 32.48 -10.78
CA ALA A 221 -4.62 32.29 -10.58
C ALA A 221 -5.29 31.85 -11.89
N SER A 222 -6.55 31.43 -11.83
CA SER A 222 -7.38 31.15 -13.02
C SER A 222 -6.76 30.12 -13.98
N PHE A 223 -6.17 29.05 -13.45
CA PHE A 223 -5.34 28.10 -14.21
C PHE A 223 -5.94 26.68 -14.25
N GLY A 224 -5.69 25.97 -15.35
CA GLY A 224 -6.12 24.59 -15.49
C GLY A 224 -5.26 23.67 -14.63
N MET A 225 -5.89 22.80 -13.83
CA MET A 225 -5.24 21.75 -13.03
C MET A 225 -5.84 20.39 -13.40
N SER A 226 -5.03 19.32 -13.38
CA SER A 226 -5.53 17.95 -13.57
C SER A 226 -4.62 16.91 -12.89
N LEU A 227 -5.22 15.93 -12.21
CA LEU A 227 -4.50 14.77 -11.65
C LEU A 227 -4.09 13.80 -12.78
N LEU A 228 -2.84 13.37 -12.78
CA LEU A 228 -2.29 12.41 -13.73
C LEU A 228 -2.41 10.97 -13.21
N LEU A 229 -2.39 9.98 -14.11
CA LEU A 229 -2.51 8.57 -13.73
C LEU A 229 -1.32 8.03 -12.91
N ASN A 230 -0.20 8.77 -12.84
CA ASN A 230 0.95 8.48 -11.97
C ASN A 230 0.90 9.24 -10.63
N GLY A 231 -0.26 9.73 -10.21
CA GLY A 231 -0.46 10.45 -8.94
C GLY A 231 0.01 11.91 -8.95
N GLN A 232 0.82 12.33 -9.91
CA GLN A 232 1.28 13.72 -10.06
C GLN A 232 0.13 14.68 -10.41
N VAL A 233 0.24 15.95 -10.04
CA VAL A 233 -0.73 17.00 -10.42
C VAL A 233 -0.10 17.92 -11.45
N PHE A 234 -0.73 18.07 -12.61
CA PHE A 234 -0.30 18.98 -13.67
C PHE A 234 -1.08 20.28 -13.60
N VAL A 235 -0.39 21.42 -13.79
CA VAL A 235 -1.00 22.76 -13.84
C VAL A 235 -0.51 23.54 -15.05
N VAL A 236 -1.39 24.35 -15.64
CA VAL A 236 -1.12 24.99 -16.93
C VAL A 236 -1.89 26.30 -17.11
N GLY A 237 -1.21 27.30 -17.68
CA GLY A 237 -1.80 28.61 -17.95
C GLY A 237 -2.15 29.37 -16.66
N GLY A 238 -3.20 30.18 -16.72
CA GLY A 238 -3.53 31.14 -15.67
C GLY A 238 -2.86 32.48 -15.87
N GLU A 239 -2.89 33.31 -14.84
CA GLU A 239 -2.48 34.71 -14.89
C GLU A 239 -1.77 35.18 -13.61
N THR A 240 -0.91 36.18 -13.77
CA THR A 240 -0.33 36.99 -12.68
C THR A 240 -0.69 38.44 -12.93
N SER A 241 -1.31 39.12 -11.96
CA SER A 241 -1.69 40.54 -12.04
C SER A 241 -2.51 40.90 -13.30
N GLY A 242 -3.36 39.98 -13.78
CA GLY A 242 -4.18 40.15 -14.99
C GLY A 242 -3.44 39.91 -16.31
N PHE A 243 -2.20 39.41 -16.27
CA PHE A 243 -1.44 39.01 -17.46
C PHE A 243 -1.42 37.48 -17.59
N PRO A 244 -2.05 36.91 -18.63
CA PRO A 244 -2.01 35.48 -18.92
C PRO A 244 -0.61 34.91 -19.14
N MET A 245 -0.46 33.63 -18.82
CA MET A 245 0.80 32.89 -18.82
C MET A 245 0.72 31.65 -19.71
N ALA A 246 1.86 31.25 -20.30
CA ALA A 246 1.98 30.01 -21.08
C ALA A 246 2.64 28.87 -20.29
N THR A 247 3.14 29.14 -19.08
CA THR A 247 3.93 28.17 -18.31
C THR A 247 3.06 27.03 -17.79
N ALA A 248 3.65 25.83 -17.78
CA ALA A 248 3.06 24.63 -17.18
C ALA A 248 4.03 24.06 -16.14
N GLU A 249 3.51 23.35 -15.14
CA GLU A 249 4.26 22.77 -14.03
C GLU A 249 3.65 21.43 -13.60
N ARG A 250 4.43 20.62 -12.88
CA ARG A 250 3.99 19.36 -12.26
C ARG A 250 4.38 19.35 -10.80
N TYR A 251 3.41 19.09 -9.93
CA TYR A 251 3.63 18.66 -8.56
C TYR A 251 3.84 17.15 -8.54
N ASP A 252 4.87 16.72 -7.82
CA ASP A 252 5.13 15.32 -7.56
C ASP A 252 4.86 15.01 -6.07
N PRO A 253 3.90 14.14 -5.73
CA PRO A 253 3.49 13.91 -4.34
C PRO A 253 4.52 13.14 -3.52
N ILE A 254 5.42 12.40 -4.16
CA ILE A 254 6.51 11.68 -3.50
C ILE A 254 7.57 12.68 -3.02
N SER A 255 8.00 13.59 -3.90
CA SER A 255 9.02 14.59 -3.56
C SER A 255 8.49 15.87 -2.90
N GLY A 256 7.18 16.15 -2.97
CA GLY A 256 6.60 17.41 -2.51
C GLY A 256 6.96 18.63 -3.37
N VAL A 257 7.61 18.44 -4.53
CA VAL A 257 8.19 19.53 -5.35
C VAL A 257 7.31 19.87 -6.55
N TRP A 258 7.18 21.17 -6.83
CA TRP A 258 6.71 21.66 -8.13
C TRP A 258 7.89 21.86 -9.09
N ALA A 259 7.86 21.16 -10.23
CA ALA A 259 8.85 21.26 -11.31
C ALA A 259 8.23 21.88 -12.57
N ALA A 260 9.03 22.68 -13.30
CA ALA A 260 8.59 23.28 -14.56
C ALA A 260 8.40 22.23 -15.67
N ALA A 261 7.23 22.23 -16.29
CA ALA A 261 6.91 21.43 -17.47
C ALA A 261 7.05 22.29 -18.74
N THR A 262 7.02 21.64 -19.91
CA THR A 262 7.11 22.35 -21.20
C THR A 262 5.93 23.34 -21.36
N PRO A 263 6.16 24.64 -21.65
CA PRO A 263 5.09 25.62 -21.83
C PRO A 263 4.12 25.31 -22.98
N LEU A 264 2.91 25.86 -22.90
CA LEU A 264 1.86 25.78 -23.94
C LEU A 264 2.36 26.27 -25.31
N PRO A 265 2.07 25.54 -26.40
CA PRO A 265 2.56 25.89 -27.73
C PRO A 265 1.78 27.04 -28.39
N SER A 266 0.47 27.18 -28.14
CA SER A 266 -0.33 28.25 -28.74
C SER A 266 -0.14 29.63 -28.07
N GLY A 267 0.47 29.67 -26.88
CA GLY A 267 0.80 30.89 -26.16
C GLY A 267 0.08 31.07 -24.82
N PRO A 268 0.13 32.30 -24.26
CA PRO A 268 -0.36 32.58 -22.91
C PRO A 268 -1.88 32.64 -22.80
N ARG A 269 -2.45 32.01 -21.77
CA ARG A 269 -3.90 32.00 -21.51
C ARG A 269 -4.25 31.77 -20.03
N SER A 270 -5.14 32.60 -19.48
CA SER A 270 -5.88 32.28 -18.27
C SER A 270 -7.18 31.56 -18.61
N TRP A 271 -7.88 31.02 -17.61
CA TRP A 271 -9.13 30.28 -17.77
C TRP A 271 -9.11 29.06 -18.73
N PRO A 272 -7.99 28.30 -18.93
CA PRO A 272 -8.04 27.07 -19.69
C PRO A 272 -8.60 25.93 -18.83
N VAL A 273 -9.34 25.00 -19.42
CA VAL A 273 -9.70 23.74 -18.73
C VAL A 273 -8.72 22.65 -19.14
N ALA A 274 -8.16 21.98 -18.13
CA ALA A 274 -7.29 20.82 -18.26
C ALA A 274 -8.06 19.54 -17.91
N THR A 275 -7.94 18.48 -18.71
CA THR A 275 -8.68 17.22 -18.52
C THR A 275 -7.80 16.03 -18.86
N THR A 276 -7.44 15.22 -17.86
CA THR A 276 -6.71 13.96 -18.06
C THR A 276 -7.57 12.97 -18.85
N LEU A 277 -7.07 12.50 -19.98
CA LEU A 277 -7.66 11.49 -20.87
C LEU A 277 -7.45 10.06 -20.32
N LEU A 278 -8.09 9.05 -20.94
CA LEU A 278 -7.95 7.65 -20.48
C LEU A 278 -6.54 7.06 -20.64
N ASN A 279 -5.70 7.63 -21.51
CA ASN A 279 -4.30 7.22 -21.67
C ASN A 279 -3.34 7.95 -20.70
N GLY A 280 -3.86 8.86 -19.87
CA GLY A 280 -3.09 9.65 -18.91
C GLY A 280 -2.61 11.00 -19.41
N ASP A 281 -2.67 11.28 -20.71
CA ASP A 281 -2.32 12.59 -21.27
C ASP A 281 -3.39 13.65 -20.95
N VAL A 282 -3.02 14.93 -20.93
CA VAL A 282 -3.95 16.02 -20.55
C VAL A 282 -4.37 16.82 -21.76
N LEU A 283 -5.66 16.81 -22.07
CA LEU A 283 -6.27 17.75 -23.01
C LEU A 283 -6.39 19.13 -22.34
N VAL A 284 -5.96 20.19 -22.99
CA VAL A 284 -6.08 21.58 -22.53
C VAL A 284 -6.85 22.38 -23.57
N THR A 285 -7.92 23.05 -23.15
CA THR A 285 -8.91 23.68 -24.05
C THR A 285 -9.16 25.15 -23.72
N GLY A 286 -9.30 25.95 -24.78
CA GLY A 286 -9.72 27.35 -24.72
C GLY A 286 -8.86 28.21 -23.79
N GLY A 287 -9.48 29.20 -23.14
CA GLY A 287 -8.86 30.17 -22.27
C GLY A 287 -8.91 31.60 -22.84
N TRP A 288 -8.44 32.57 -22.05
CA TRP A 288 -8.49 34.00 -22.32
C TRP A 288 -7.07 34.57 -22.48
N THR A 289 -6.83 35.31 -23.56
CA THR A 289 -5.53 35.94 -23.89
C THR A 289 -5.30 37.30 -23.23
N GLY A 290 -6.25 37.79 -22.43
CA GLY A 290 -6.32 39.17 -21.97
C GLY A 290 -7.17 40.06 -22.89
N ILE A 291 -7.42 39.63 -24.14
CA ILE A 291 -8.18 40.39 -25.15
C ILE A 291 -9.20 39.58 -25.95
N GLN A 292 -9.07 38.26 -26.00
CA GLN A 292 -9.89 37.34 -26.80
C GLN A 292 -9.93 35.93 -26.16
N SER A 293 -11.10 35.28 -26.20
CA SER A 293 -11.28 33.86 -25.87
C SER A 293 -10.68 32.97 -26.95
N LEU A 294 -10.21 31.77 -26.59
CA LEU A 294 -9.50 30.88 -27.51
C LEU A 294 -10.34 29.67 -27.92
N PHE A 295 -10.14 29.22 -29.16
CA PHE A 295 -10.62 27.91 -29.64
C PHE A 295 -9.55 26.82 -29.51
N ASP A 296 -8.31 27.18 -29.15
CA ASP A 296 -7.14 26.30 -29.15
C ASP A 296 -7.30 25.07 -28.23
N ALA A 297 -6.93 23.91 -28.79
CA ALA A 297 -6.88 22.64 -28.08
C ALA A 297 -5.51 21.99 -28.27
N ASP A 298 -4.84 21.65 -27.17
CA ASP A 298 -3.53 21.00 -27.17
C ASP A 298 -3.54 19.82 -26.19
N VAL A 299 -2.85 18.73 -26.53
CA VAL A 299 -2.68 17.57 -25.64
C VAL A 299 -1.25 17.55 -25.11
N TYR A 300 -1.10 17.63 -23.79
CA TYR A 300 0.16 17.42 -23.07
C TYR A 300 0.43 15.92 -22.95
N VAL A 301 1.47 15.46 -23.64
CA VAL A 301 1.95 14.08 -23.61
C VAL A 301 2.81 13.90 -22.36
N THR A 302 2.24 13.19 -21.38
CA THR A 302 2.74 13.11 -19.99
C THR A 302 4.03 12.32 -19.85
N SER A 303 4.23 11.31 -20.68
CA SER A 303 5.41 10.45 -20.71
C SER A 303 6.65 11.10 -21.34
N THR A 304 6.47 12.11 -22.19
CA THR A 304 7.56 12.79 -22.92
C THR A 304 7.71 14.27 -22.54
N ASN A 305 6.86 14.81 -21.67
CA ASN A 305 6.82 16.22 -21.28
C ASN A 305 6.75 17.16 -22.52
N SER A 306 5.88 16.84 -23.47
CA SER A 306 5.79 17.54 -24.76
C SER A 306 4.35 17.70 -25.22
N TRP A 307 4.11 18.62 -26.16
CA TRP A 307 2.76 18.93 -26.65
C TRP A 307 2.48 18.34 -28.03
N THR A 308 1.25 17.86 -28.21
CA THR A 308 0.65 17.57 -29.51
C THR A 308 -0.53 18.50 -29.70
N SER A 309 -0.38 19.53 -30.54
CA SER A 309 -1.48 20.43 -30.89
C SER A 309 -2.56 19.69 -31.70
N LYS A 310 -3.82 20.08 -31.53
CA LYS A 310 -5.01 19.42 -32.10
C LYS A 310 -5.81 20.40 -32.97
N PRO A 311 -6.79 19.93 -33.76
CA PRO A 311 -7.84 20.81 -34.26
C PRO A 311 -8.46 21.60 -33.10
N GLY A 312 -8.71 22.89 -33.32
CA GLY A 312 -9.42 23.72 -32.35
C GLY A 312 -10.91 23.39 -32.27
N MET A 313 -11.54 23.88 -31.21
CA MET A 313 -12.99 23.90 -31.03
C MET A 313 -13.65 24.74 -32.14
N GLY A 314 -14.93 24.46 -32.42
CA GLY A 314 -15.75 25.22 -33.36
C GLY A 314 -16.07 26.64 -32.89
N LEU A 315 -16.08 26.87 -31.57
CA LEU A 315 -16.21 28.20 -30.94
C LEU A 315 -15.06 28.50 -29.98
N GLU A 316 -14.79 29.79 -29.81
CA GLU A 316 -13.85 30.34 -28.84
C GLU A 316 -14.47 30.45 -27.44
N ARG A 317 -13.75 30.00 -26.39
CA ARG A 317 -14.29 29.83 -25.04
C ARG A 317 -13.26 30.16 -23.94
N ALA A 318 -13.74 30.79 -22.87
CA ALA A 318 -13.06 30.89 -21.58
C ALA A 318 -14.08 30.72 -20.45
N GLY A 319 -13.69 30.14 -19.30
CA GLY A 319 -14.64 29.88 -18.21
C GLY A 319 -15.73 28.86 -18.56
N HIS A 320 -15.43 27.95 -19.49
CA HIS A 320 -16.23 26.78 -19.83
C HIS A 320 -15.95 25.61 -18.87
N THR A 321 -16.76 24.56 -18.94
CA THR A 321 -16.51 23.28 -18.24
C THR A 321 -16.09 22.20 -19.22
N ALA A 322 -15.23 21.26 -18.80
CA ALA A 322 -14.89 20.07 -19.60
C ALA A 322 -14.95 18.78 -18.77
N VAL A 323 -15.74 17.79 -19.21
CA VAL A 323 -16.05 16.57 -18.45
C VAL A 323 -15.72 15.33 -19.28
N ARG A 324 -14.83 14.47 -18.76
CA ARG A 324 -14.48 13.18 -19.37
C ARG A 324 -15.61 12.16 -19.19
N LEU A 325 -16.23 11.75 -20.29
CA LEU A 325 -17.29 10.76 -20.37
C LEU A 325 -16.77 9.34 -20.08
N ASN A 326 -17.67 8.37 -19.87
CA ASN A 326 -17.30 6.97 -19.55
C ASN A 326 -16.63 6.22 -20.73
N ASP A 327 -16.82 6.70 -21.96
CA ASP A 327 -16.20 6.17 -23.17
C ASP A 327 -14.82 6.82 -23.49
N GLY A 328 -14.38 7.78 -22.67
CA GLY A 328 -13.11 8.48 -22.82
C GLY A 328 -13.15 9.72 -23.71
N ARG A 329 -14.29 10.05 -24.33
CA ARG A 329 -14.53 11.36 -24.96
C ARG A 329 -14.59 12.46 -23.89
N VAL A 330 -14.39 13.71 -24.28
CA VAL A 330 -14.54 14.88 -23.39
C VAL A 330 -15.65 15.78 -23.93
N LEU A 331 -16.69 16.00 -23.13
CA LEU A 331 -17.72 17.00 -23.38
C LEU A 331 -17.20 18.37 -22.89
N VAL A 332 -17.16 19.36 -23.76
CA VAL A 332 -16.81 20.75 -23.42
C VAL A 332 -18.06 21.62 -23.59
N CYS A 333 -18.39 22.45 -22.60
CA CYS A 333 -19.67 23.17 -22.54
C CYS A 333 -19.57 24.62 -22.10
N GLY A 334 -20.34 25.47 -22.79
CA GLY A 334 -20.57 26.87 -22.45
C GLY A 334 -19.29 27.71 -22.48
N GLY A 335 -19.15 28.58 -21.48
CA GLY A 335 -18.10 29.59 -21.37
C GLY A 335 -18.46 30.88 -22.10
N ALA A 336 -17.61 31.89 -21.96
CA ALA A 336 -17.73 33.17 -22.66
C ALA A 336 -16.92 33.16 -23.97
N GLY A 337 -17.59 33.52 -25.07
CA GLY A 337 -16.94 33.77 -26.36
C GLY A 337 -16.71 35.27 -26.62
N GLY A 338 -15.90 35.59 -27.63
CA GLY A 338 -15.68 36.95 -28.10
C GLY A 338 -14.30 37.53 -27.81
N SER A 339 -14.15 38.80 -28.20
CA SER A 339 -12.95 39.62 -28.03
C SER A 339 -13.32 41.07 -27.71
N ILE A 340 -12.44 41.78 -27.00
CA ILE A 340 -12.65 43.20 -26.73
C ILE A 340 -12.55 44.00 -28.05
N PRO A 341 -13.53 44.87 -28.38
CA PRO A 341 -13.39 45.77 -29.51
C PRO A 341 -12.17 46.67 -29.34
N SER A 342 -11.29 46.72 -30.35
CA SER A 342 -10.10 47.58 -30.33
C SER A 342 -10.50 49.04 -30.11
N LEU A 343 -9.83 49.71 -29.16
CA LEU A 343 -10.10 51.11 -28.79
C LEU A 343 -9.57 52.09 -29.86
N THR A 344 -10.19 52.11 -31.04
CA THR A 344 -9.96 53.13 -32.06
C THR A 344 -10.89 54.33 -31.87
N GLU A 345 -10.39 55.36 -31.19
CA GLU A 345 -10.86 56.76 -31.11
C GLU A 345 -12.39 56.98 -30.98
N PRO A 346 -12.92 57.40 -29.81
CA PRO A 346 -14.35 57.68 -29.66
C PRO A 346 -14.78 58.94 -30.44
N GLU A 347 -15.79 58.82 -31.31
CA GLU A 347 -16.49 60.01 -31.80
C GLU A 347 -17.15 60.75 -30.63
N GLY A 348 -16.91 62.06 -30.54
CA GLY A 348 -16.96 62.79 -29.26
C GLY A 348 -18.35 62.91 -28.63
N GLY A 349 -18.54 62.24 -27.50
CA GLY A 349 -19.60 62.51 -26.52
C GLY A 349 -18.97 62.82 -25.16
N SER A 350 -19.11 64.06 -24.68
CA SER A 350 -18.55 64.49 -23.39
C SER A 350 -19.55 64.32 -22.25
N ASP A 351 -19.23 63.52 -21.24
CA ASP A 351 -19.66 63.82 -19.88
C ASP A 351 -18.77 63.23 -18.78
N GLN A 352 -18.87 63.85 -17.61
CA GLN A 352 -18.18 63.60 -16.32
C GLN A 352 -17.40 62.27 -16.15
N ALA A 353 -16.06 62.35 -16.12
CA ALA A 353 -15.23 61.27 -15.57
C ALA A 353 -15.28 61.26 -14.03
N GLN A 354 -15.45 60.08 -13.43
CA GLN A 354 -15.23 59.83 -12.01
C GLN A 354 -14.11 58.80 -11.81
N ASP A 355 -13.48 58.93 -10.64
CA ASP A 355 -12.26 58.28 -10.13
C ASP A 355 -12.01 56.81 -10.58
N PRO A 356 -10.84 56.49 -11.18
CA PRO A 356 -10.45 55.12 -11.47
C PRO A 356 -9.92 54.43 -10.21
N GLY A 357 -10.79 53.69 -9.52
CA GLY A 357 -10.37 52.70 -8.52
C GLY A 357 -9.51 51.58 -9.14
N PRO A 358 -8.89 50.71 -8.31
CA PRO A 358 -8.12 49.57 -8.82
C PRO A 358 -8.99 48.67 -9.70
N VAL A 359 -8.57 48.49 -10.94
CA VAL A 359 -9.29 47.69 -11.95
C VAL A 359 -9.07 46.20 -11.71
N ASN A 360 -9.81 45.65 -10.73
CA ASN A 360 -9.97 44.21 -10.52
C ASN A 360 -10.83 43.61 -11.65
N ALA A 361 -10.26 43.57 -12.85
CA ALA A 361 -10.95 43.16 -14.07
C ALA A 361 -10.98 41.62 -14.21
N ALA A 362 -11.75 40.95 -13.35
CA ALA A 362 -12.33 39.67 -13.73
C ALA A 362 -13.29 39.95 -14.90
N PRO A 363 -13.11 39.34 -16.09
CA PRO A 363 -13.82 39.75 -17.31
C PRO A 363 -15.34 39.51 -17.27
N PHE A 364 -15.81 38.73 -16.28
CA PHE A 364 -17.21 38.39 -16.07
C PHE A 364 -17.93 39.45 -15.19
N GLY A 365 -17.20 40.15 -14.31
CA GLY A 365 -17.74 41.18 -13.42
C GLY A 365 -17.90 42.57 -14.06
N GLY A 366 -18.43 42.67 -15.29
CA GLY A 366 -18.50 43.95 -16.01
C GLY A 366 -19.47 44.01 -17.21
N SER A 367 -20.44 44.91 -17.14
CA SER A 367 -21.56 44.99 -18.09
C SER A 367 -21.21 45.65 -19.45
N SER A 368 -20.41 44.99 -20.30
CA SER A 368 -20.47 45.18 -21.76
C SER A 368 -19.65 44.17 -22.58
N GLY A 369 -20.32 43.28 -23.32
CA GLY A 369 -19.78 42.69 -24.56
C GLY A 369 -19.68 41.16 -24.63
N PHE A 370 -19.54 40.47 -23.51
CA PHE A 370 -19.41 39.01 -23.48
C PHE A 370 -20.78 38.33 -23.31
N GLY A 371 -21.06 37.36 -24.17
CA GLY A 371 -22.20 36.45 -24.03
C GLY A 371 -21.72 35.10 -23.53
N GLY A 372 -22.51 34.46 -22.67
CA GLY A 372 -22.37 33.03 -22.41
C GLY A 372 -22.75 32.22 -23.65
N LEU A 373 -22.39 30.94 -23.69
CA LEU A 373 -22.72 30.03 -24.78
C LEU A 373 -23.69 28.95 -24.27
N ASP A 374 -24.75 28.64 -25.03
CA ASP A 374 -25.50 27.38 -24.90
C ASP A 374 -24.69 26.18 -25.40
N ASP A 375 -23.69 26.46 -26.25
CA ASP A 375 -23.04 25.49 -27.08
C ASP A 375 -22.09 24.55 -26.34
N CYS A 376 -22.11 23.27 -26.71
CA CYS A 376 -21.16 22.26 -26.30
C CYS A 376 -20.62 21.45 -27.48
N GLU A 377 -19.40 20.93 -27.33
CA GLU A 377 -18.71 20.12 -28.34
C GLU A 377 -18.07 18.88 -27.70
N ILE A 378 -17.87 17.81 -28.48
CA ILE A 378 -17.34 16.55 -27.96
C ILE A 378 -16.01 16.20 -28.64
N TYR A 379 -14.92 16.26 -27.87
CA TYR A 379 -13.61 15.78 -28.29
C TYR A 379 -13.54 14.26 -28.23
N ASP A 380 -13.14 13.62 -29.32
CA ASP A 380 -12.88 12.18 -29.37
C ASP A 380 -11.38 11.92 -29.63
N PRO A 381 -10.62 11.41 -28.63
CA PRO A 381 -9.19 11.15 -28.78
C PRO A 381 -8.88 9.99 -29.74
N SER A 382 -9.86 9.13 -30.05
CA SER A 382 -9.71 7.99 -30.95
C SER A 382 -10.02 8.33 -32.41
N PHE A 383 -10.92 9.29 -32.65
CA PHE A 383 -11.32 9.74 -33.98
C PHE A 383 -10.25 10.64 -34.62
N ASN A 384 -9.81 10.32 -35.84
CA ASN A 384 -8.80 11.06 -36.62
C ASN A 384 -7.46 11.38 -35.89
N GLY A 385 -7.18 10.77 -34.74
CA GLY A 385 -6.02 11.09 -33.90
C GLY A 385 -6.26 12.21 -32.88
N GLY A 386 -7.53 12.52 -32.57
CA GLY A 386 -7.96 13.54 -31.61
C GLY A 386 -8.58 14.74 -32.32
N ASP A 387 -9.90 14.68 -32.52
CA ASP A 387 -10.68 15.62 -33.36
C ASP A 387 -12.07 15.87 -32.74
N TRP A 388 -12.77 16.92 -33.19
CA TRP A 388 -14.03 17.37 -32.58
C TRP A 388 -15.27 16.83 -33.30
N THR A 389 -16.31 16.52 -32.52
CA THR A 389 -17.55 15.91 -33.00
C THR A 389 -18.79 16.56 -32.36
N MET A 390 -19.88 16.59 -33.13
CA MET A 390 -21.23 17.03 -32.77
C MET A 390 -21.33 18.22 -31.81
N GLN A 391 -21.50 19.40 -32.41
CA GLN A 391 -22.04 20.59 -31.75
C GLN A 391 -23.46 20.31 -31.21
N VAL A 392 -23.67 20.51 -29.90
CA VAL A 392 -24.92 20.20 -29.18
C VAL A 392 -25.22 21.28 -28.12
N PHE A 393 -26.47 21.70 -28.01
CA PHE A 393 -26.85 22.91 -27.26
C PHE A 393 -27.56 22.58 -25.94
N MET A 394 -27.21 23.32 -24.88
CA MET A 394 -27.95 23.47 -23.63
C MET A 394 -29.26 24.26 -23.86
N ASN A 395 -30.13 24.39 -22.84
CA ASN A 395 -31.37 25.14 -22.99
C ASN A 395 -31.23 26.65 -22.68
N ASP A 396 -30.20 27.04 -21.94
CA ASP A 396 -29.82 28.44 -21.69
C ASP A 396 -28.34 28.67 -22.02
N TRP A 397 -27.95 29.92 -22.22
CA TRP A 397 -26.55 30.33 -22.41
C TRP A 397 -25.83 30.36 -21.06
N ARG A 398 -24.62 29.78 -20.94
CA ARG A 398 -23.94 29.66 -19.64
C ARG A 398 -22.44 29.97 -19.71
N HIS A 399 -21.99 30.75 -18.74
CA HIS A 399 -20.59 30.82 -18.31
C HIS A 399 -20.55 30.90 -16.78
N SER A 400 -19.39 30.64 -16.15
CA SER A 400 -19.26 30.59 -14.68
C SER A 400 -20.23 29.60 -14.00
N HIS A 401 -20.66 28.58 -14.75
CA HIS A 401 -21.43 27.41 -14.33
C HIS A 401 -20.49 26.25 -13.94
N ASP A 402 -21.02 25.22 -13.29
CA ASP A 402 -20.28 23.97 -13.06
C ASP A 402 -21.00 22.74 -13.68
N ALA A 403 -20.28 21.63 -13.84
CA ALA A 403 -20.73 20.43 -14.55
C ALA A 403 -20.37 19.12 -13.81
N ALA A 404 -21.34 18.56 -13.09
CA ALA A 404 -21.19 17.33 -12.31
C ALA A 404 -21.46 16.07 -13.16
N LYS A 405 -20.50 15.14 -13.17
CA LYS A 405 -20.67 13.83 -13.82
C LYS A 405 -21.44 12.86 -12.91
N LEU A 406 -22.56 12.34 -13.39
CA LEU A 406 -23.44 11.44 -12.64
C LEU A 406 -22.94 9.98 -12.71
N ASN A 407 -23.27 9.17 -11.69
CA ASN A 407 -22.84 7.77 -11.60
C ASN A 407 -23.38 6.87 -12.73
N ASP A 408 -24.44 7.29 -13.44
CA ASP A 408 -24.96 6.62 -14.64
C ASP A 408 -24.26 7.05 -15.95
N GLY A 409 -23.26 7.93 -15.87
CA GLY A 409 -22.47 8.43 -16.99
C GLY A 409 -23.03 9.66 -17.71
N ARG A 410 -24.23 10.14 -17.34
CA ARG A 410 -24.74 11.45 -17.77
C ARG A 410 -23.95 12.59 -17.12
N VAL A 411 -24.09 13.81 -17.64
CA VAL A 411 -23.51 15.03 -17.05
C VAL A 411 -24.63 16.00 -16.74
N LEU A 412 -24.68 16.49 -15.50
CA LEU A 412 -25.49 17.64 -15.10
C LEU A 412 -24.67 18.90 -15.34
N VAL A 413 -25.23 19.91 -16.00
CA VAL A 413 -24.67 21.26 -16.11
C VAL A 413 -25.66 22.23 -15.45
N VAL A 414 -25.19 23.10 -14.55
CA VAL A 414 -26.07 23.82 -13.63
C VAL A 414 -25.65 25.27 -13.41
N GLY A 415 -26.65 26.15 -13.34
CA GLY A 415 -26.48 27.57 -13.00
C GLY A 415 -25.62 28.34 -14.01
N GLY A 416 -24.74 29.19 -13.47
CA GLY A 416 -23.93 30.14 -14.22
C GLY A 416 -24.69 31.42 -14.56
N GLU A 417 -24.21 32.14 -15.56
CA GLU A 417 -24.79 33.41 -16.02
C GLU A 417 -25.02 33.47 -17.53
N ASP A 418 -26.16 34.05 -17.91
CA ASP A 418 -26.46 34.54 -19.26
C ASP A 418 -26.49 36.08 -19.26
N GLY A 419 -25.49 36.71 -19.88
CA GLY A 419 -25.52 38.14 -20.22
C GLY A 419 -25.77 39.14 -19.06
N GLY A 420 -25.49 38.74 -17.81
CA GLY A 420 -25.79 39.51 -16.59
C GLY A 420 -27.01 39.01 -15.79
N PHE A 421 -27.55 37.83 -16.11
CA PHE A 421 -28.56 37.13 -15.29
C PHE A 421 -27.99 35.82 -14.74
N TYR A 422 -27.91 35.74 -13.41
CA TYR A 422 -27.59 34.51 -12.68
C TYR A 422 -28.72 33.48 -12.87
N LEU A 423 -28.35 32.22 -13.12
CA LEU A 423 -29.26 31.15 -13.52
C LEU A 423 -29.49 30.16 -12.37
N SER A 424 -30.73 29.69 -12.22
CA SER A 424 -31.07 28.52 -11.40
C SER A 424 -31.40 27.28 -12.24
N SER A 425 -31.44 27.40 -13.56
CA SER A 425 -31.71 26.29 -14.47
C SER A 425 -30.59 25.26 -14.52
N ALA A 426 -30.93 24.03 -14.89
CA ALA A 426 -29.99 22.93 -15.04
C ALA A 426 -30.38 22.02 -16.20
N ASP A 427 -29.37 21.48 -16.86
CA ASP A 427 -29.43 20.67 -18.07
C ASP A 427 -28.74 19.33 -17.86
N ILE A 428 -29.29 18.24 -18.40
CA ILE A 428 -28.64 16.92 -18.37
C ILE A 428 -28.22 16.52 -19.79
N PHE A 429 -26.93 16.31 -19.99
CA PHE A 429 -26.39 15.65 -21.19
C PHE A 429 -26.49 14.13 -21.08
N ASN A 430 -27.02 13.50 -22.11
CA ASN A 430 -26.99 12.04 -22.27
C ASN A 430 -25.99 11.62 -23.36
N PRO A 431 -24.85 10.97 -23.01
CA PRO A 431 -23.83 10.58 -23.99
C PRO A 431 -24.25 9.45 -24.95
N LEU A 432 -25.31 8.70 -24.61
CA LEU A 432 -25.83 7.62 -25.46
C LEU A 432 -26.67 8.16 -26.63
N THR A 433 -27.32 9.31 -26.44
CA THR A 433 -28.12 10.00 -27.48
C THR A 433 -27.42 11.24 -28.03
N ASN A 434 -26.34 11.71 -27.37
CA ASN A 434 -25.64 12.96 -27.63
C ASN A 434 -26.61 14.16 -27.68
N SER A 435 -27.40 14.31 -26.60
CA SER A 435 -28.46 15.32 -26.51
C SER A 435 -28.64 15.82 -25.10
N PHE A 436 -29.00 17.10 -24.96
CA PHE A 436 -29.44 17.69 -23.69
C PHE A 436 -30.94 17.51 -23.43
N SER A 437 -31.30 17.54 -22.15
CA SER A 437 -32.67 17.73 -21.67
C SER A 437 -32.65 18.52 -20.37
N ALA A 438 -33.41 19.62 -20.31
CA ALA A 438 -33.61 20.38 -19.08
C ALA A 438 -34.18 19.51 -17.94
N THR A 439 -33.76 19.80 -16.72
CA THR A 439 -34.32 19.21 -15.48
C THR A 439 -34.98 20.31 -14.63
N SER A 440 -35.35 20.02 -13.39
CA SER A 440 -35.86 21.06 -12.48
C SER A 440 -34.78 22.12 -12.19
N SER A 441 -35.19 23.36 -11.96
CA SER A 441 -34.30 24.41 -11.45
C SER A 441 -33.96 24.24 -9.97
N MET A 442 -32.79 24.75 -9.59
CA MET A 442 -32.44 25.11 -8.21
C MET A 442 -33.42 26.15 -7.64
N ASN A 443 -33.41 26.31 -6.32
CA ASN A 443 -34.17 27.33 -5.61
C ASN A 443 -33.48 28.70 -5.74
N ASP A 444 -32.17 28.75 -5.54
CA ASP A 444 -31.37 29.98 -5.60
C ASP A 444 -30.56 30.03 -6.91
N PRO A 445 -30.66 31.10 -7.73
CA PRO A 445 -29.82 31.28 -8.91
C PRO A 445 -28.37 31.61 -8.51
N ARG A 446 -27.38 31.05 -9.22
CA ARG A 446 -25.96 31.15 -8.79
C ARG A 446 -24.94 30.94 -9.89
N SER A 447 -23.86 31.70 -9.86
CA SER A 447 -22.60 31.46 -10.60
C SER A 447 -21.42 31.35 -9.63
N GLY A 448 -20.25 30.91 -10.11
CA GLY A 448 -19.04 30.76 -9.27
C GLY A 448 -19.16 29.74 -8.13
N HIS A 449 -20.17 28.87 -8.21
CA HIS A 449 -20.45 27.77 -7.30
C HIS A 449 -19.67 26.51 -7.69
N THR A 450 -19.71 25.49 -6.86
CA THR A 450 -19.21 24.14 -7.19
C THR A 450 -20.34 23.10 -7.17
N ALA A 451 -20.18 22.02 -7.95
CA ALA A 451 -21.16 20.95 -8.12
C ALA A 451 -20.49 19.56 -7.99
N THR A 452 -20.45 19.00 -6.79
CA THR A 452 -19.78 17.72 -6.47
C THR A 452 -20.75 16.55 -6.48
N THR A 453 -20.49 15.52 -7.30
CA THR A 453 -21.21 14.24 -7.22
C THR A 453 -20.79 13.48 -5.96
N LEU A 454 -21.77 13.14 -5.12
CA LEU A 454 -21.60 12.38 -3.88
C LEU A 454 -21.53 10.87 -4.16
N GLY A 455 -21.00 10.08 -3.21
CA GLY A 455 -20.88 8.62 -3.34
C GLY A 455 -22.21 7.90 -3.60
N ASP A 456 -23.34 8.43 -3.11
CA ASP A 456 -24.69 7.89 -3.37
C ASP A 456 -25.29 8.31 -4.73
N GLY A 457 -24.56 9.12 -5.51
CA GLY A 457 -24.96 9.59 -6.83
C GLY A 457 -25.85 10.84 -6.84
N ARG A 458 -26.18 11.45 -5.69
CA ARG A 458 -26.68 12.83 -5.65
C ARG A 458 -25.58 13.81 -6.06
N VAL A 459 -25.95 15.04 -6.42
CA VAL A 459 -24.98 16.15 -6.61
C VAL A 459 -25.23 17.20 -5.55
N LEU A 460 -24.19 17.55 -4.79
CA LEU A 460 -24.17 18.70 -3.88
C LEU A 460 -23.71 19.94 -4.67
N VAL A 461 -24.50 21.01 -4.64
CA VAL A 461 -24.14 22.33 -5.15
C VAL A 461 -23.90 23.28 -3.98
N VAL A 462 -22.75 23.96 -3.97
CA VAL A 462 -22.27 24.75 -2.83
C VAL A 462 -22.00 26.20 -3.23
N GLY A 463 -22.52 27.15 -2.43
CA GLY A 463 -22.13 28.56 -2.49
C GLY A 463 -22.36 29.20 -3.86
N GLY A 464 -21.36 29.97 -4.30
CA GLY A 464 -21.44 30.86 -5.46
C GLY A 464 -21.92 32.25 -5.05
N GLU A 465 -22.43 33.02 -6.02
CA GLU A 465 -23.02 34.33 -5.80
C GLU A 465 -24.25 34.59 -6.68
N ASP A 466 -25.07 35.55 -6.29
CA ASP A 466 -26.27 36.03 -6.98
C ASP A 466 -26.29 37.58 -7.12
N LEU A 467 -27.38 38.12 -7.66
CA LEU A 467 -27.58 39.58 -7.85
C LEU A 467 -27.47 40.44 -6.57
N PHE A 468 -27.45 39.84 -5.37
CA PHE A 468 -27.51 40.53 -4.09
C PHE A 468 -26.35 40.20 -3.15
N SER A 469 -25.76 39.00 -3.26
CA SER A 469 -24.84 38.47 -2.27
C SER A 469 -24.04 37.26 -2.74
N VAL A 470 -22.87 37.08 -2.13
CA VAL A 470 -22.18 35.78 -2.11
C VAL A 470 -22.92 34.84 -1.16
N LEU A 471 -23.16 33.61 -1.58
CA LEU A 471 -24.10 32.67 -0.96
C LEU A 471 -23.43 31.75 0.08
N ASP A 472 -24.16 31.48 1.17
CA ASP A 472 -23.92 30.38 2.11
C ASP A 472 -24.81 29.16 1.84
N SER A 473 -25.81 29.29 0.94
CA SER A 473 -26.79 28.24 0.67
C SER A 473 -26.21 27.11 -0.16
N THR A 474 -26.69 25.89 0.14
CA THR A 474 -26.33 24.68 -0.59
C THR A 474 -27.60 23.96 -1.03
N GLU A 475 -27.52 23.23 -2.14
CA GLU A 475 -28.64 22.49 -2.70
C GLU A 475 -28.18 21.11 -3.17
N ILE A 476 -29.06 20.12 -3.04
CA ILE A 476 -28.75 18.73 -3.38
C ILE A 476 -29.72 18.27 -4.46
N TYR A 477 -29.16 17.86 -5.60
CA TYR A 477 -29.89 17.29 -6.72
C TYR A 477 -29.99 15.77 -6.61
N ASN A 478 -31.17 15.22 -6.87
CA ASN A 478 -31.41 13.78 -6.94
C ASN A 478 -31.68 13.36 -8.40
N PRO A 479 -30.73 12.71 -9.11
CA PRO A 479 -30.86 12.39 -10.53
C PRO A 479 -31.81 11.22 -10.84
N GLN A 480 -32.34 10.53 -9.82
CA GLN A 480 -33.39 9.50 -9.98
C GLN A 480 -34.79 10.14 -10.06
N THR A 481 -34.98 11.31 -9.43
CA THR A 481 -36.26 12.03 -9.38
C THR A 481 -36.28 13.29 -10.25
N GLY A 482 -35.11 13.87 -10.57
CA GLY A 482 -34.99 15.14 -11.26
C GLY A 482 -35.35 16.34 -10.38
N LEU A 483 -35.26 16.21 -9.05
CA LEU A 483 -35.67 17.23 -8.07
C LEU A 483 -34.49 17.72 -7.23
N TRP A 484 -34.63 18.94 -6.71
CA TRP A 484 -33.71 19.60 -5.79
C TRP A 484 -34.28 19.68 -4.36
N SER A 485 -33.39 19.73 -3.39
CA SER A 485 -33.69 20.04 -1.98
C SER A 485 -32.57 20.90 -1.39
N GLN A 486 -32.87 21.92 -0.58
CA GLN A 486 -31.81 22.64 0.14
C GLN A 486 -31.04 21.70 1.08
N GLY A 487 -29.73 21.87 1.09
CA GLY A 487 -28.80 21.28 2.05
C GLY A 487 -28.59 22.19 3.27
N PRO A 488 -27.57 21.89 4.11
CA PRO A 488 -27.20 22.75 5.22
C PRO A 488 -26.44 23.99 4.72
N LEU A 489 -26.64 25.13 5.39
CA LEU A 489 -25.88 26.36 5.11
C LEU A 489 -24.42 26.20 5.54
N LEU A 490 -23.49 26.78 4.77
CA LEU A 490 -22.11 26.99 5.18
C LEU A 490 -22.04 27.93 6.39
N SER A 491 -20.96 27.86 7.17
CA SER A 491 -20.67 28.86 8.20
C SER A 491 -20.11 30.17 7.61
N THR A 492 -19.52 30.11 6.41
CA THR A 492 -19.00 31.28 5.69
C THR A 492 -19.46 31.27 4.22
N PRO A 493 -20.21 32.30 3.76
CA PRO A 493 -20.59 32.41 2.34
C PRO A 493 -19.36 32.55 1.44
N ARG A 494 -19.37 31.90 0.27
CA ARG A 494 -18.21 31.84 -0.63
C ARG A 494 -18.58 31.60 -2.10
N THR A 495 -17.96 32.37 -2.99
CA THR A 495 -17.88 32.10 -4.46
C THR A 495 -16.44 31.73 -4.82
N GLU A 496 -16.15 31.26 -6.04
CA GLU A 496 -14.77 31.03 -6.54
C GLU A 496 -13.91 30.06 -5.69
N HIS A 497 -14.58 29.18 -4.95
CA HIS A 497 -13.97 28.20 -4.07
C HIS A 497 -13.71 26.88 -4.81
N THR A 498 -12.95 25.97 -4.20
CA THR A 498 -12.84 24.60 -4.69
C THR A 498 -13.63 23.65 -3.79
N ALA A 499 -14.17 22.58 -4.38
CA ALA A 499 -14.84 21.50 -3.67
C ALA A 499 -14.31 20.15 -4.17
N SER A 500 -13.96 19.28 -3.22
CA SER A 500 -13.35 17.97 -3.46
C SER A 500 -14.14 16.91 -2.74
N LEU A 501 -14.65 15.92 -3.48
CA LEU A 501 -15.05 14.66 -2.87
C LEU A 501 -13.80 13.99 -2.28
N LEU A 502 -13.89 13.60 -1.02
CA LEU A 502 -12.83 12.94 -0.26
C LEU A 502 -13.00 11.42 -0.31
N GLY A 503 -11.99 10.70 0.19
CA GLY A 503 -12.02 9.23 0.25
C GLY A 503 -13.25 8.71 0.99
N ASP A 504 -13.62 9.34 2.12
CA ASP A 504 -14.81 9.00 2.92
C ASP A 504 -16.17 9.35 2.28
N GLY A 505 -16.18 9.98 1.11
CA GLY A 505 -17.40 10.48 0.47
C GLY A 505 -17.95 11.78 1.08
N SER A 506 -17.27 12.37 2.06
CA SER A 506 -17.50 13.76 2.46
C SER A 506 -17.00 14.73 1.38
N VAL A 507 -17.41 15.99 1.47
CA VAL A 507 -16.95 17.03 0.54
C VAL A 507 -16.18 18.11 1.30
N LEU A 508 -14.87 18.19 1.06
CA LEU A 508 -14.03 19.30 1.52
C LEU A 508 -14.23 20.50 0.60
N VAL A 509 -14.48 21.66 1.18
CA VAL A 509 -14.61 22.95 0.49
C VAL A 509 -13.56 23.91 1.02
N VAL A 510 -12.75 24.47 0.11
CA VAL A 510 -11.58 25.30 0.45
C VAL A 510 -11.70 26.69 -0.17
N GLY A 511 -11.38 27.71 0.63
CA GLY A 511 -11.19 29.08 0.16
C GLY A 511 -12.41 29.70 -0.53
N GLY A 512 -12.15 30.44 -1.60
CA GLY A 512 -13.12 31.28 -2.31
C GLY A 512 -12.99 32.76 -1.99
N TYR A 513 -13.96 33.54 -2.43
CA TYR A 513 -14.09 34.98 -2.18
C TYR A 513 -15.41 35.29 -1.49
N ASN A 514 -15.46 36.36 -0.67
CA ASN A 514 -16.70 37.05 -0.34
C ASN A 514 -16.48 38.55 -0.10
N GLN A 515 -17.53 39.26 0.36
CA GLN A 515 -17.51 40.70 0.66
C GLN A 515 -16.39 41.20 1.59
N ASN A 516 -15.66 40.32 2.30
CA ASN A 516 -14.52 40.66 3.15
C ASN A 516 -13.16 40.36 2.50
N GLY A 517 -13.14 39.72 1.32
CA GLY A 517 -11.94 39.33 0.58
C GLY A 517 -11.82 37.82 0.31
N ALA A 518 -10.61 37.38 -0.02
CA ALA A 518 -10.26 35.99 -0.29
C ALA A 518 -10.15 35.15 0.99
N LEU A 519 -10.78 33.98 0.99
CA LEU A 519 -11.07 33.21 2.20
C LEU A 519 -9.99 32.18 2.52
N ALA A 520 -9.64 32.11 3.80
CA ALA A 520 -8.73 31.11 4.36
C ALA A 520 -9.45 29.89 4.93
N GLY A 521 -10.75 30.00 5.25
CA GLY A 521 -11.51 28.94 5.90
C GLY A 521 -11.82 27.76 4.98
N ALA A 522 -11.72 26.55 5.51
CA ALA A 522 -12.17 25.31 4.88
C ALA A 522 -13.28 24.66 5.72
N GLU A 523 -14.21 23.99 5.05
CA GLU A 523 -15.37 23.31 5.66
C GLU A 523 -15.57 21.94 5.02
N ILE A 524 -16.00 20.94 5.79
CA ILE A 524 -16.28 19.58 5.33
C ILE A 524 -17.78 19.31 5.48
N PHE A 525 -18.42 18.80 4.43
CA PHE A 525 -19.81 18.33 4.44
C PHE A 525 -19.87 16.82 4.59
N ASP A 526 -20.51 16.35 5.66
CA ASP A 526 -20.87 14.94 5.82
C ASP A 526 -22.25 14.67 5.19
N PRO A 527 -22.36 13.83 4.14
CA PRO A 527 -23.62 13.50 3.49
C PRO A 527 -24.54 12.58 4.30
N ILE A 528 -24.04 11.96 5.39
CA ILE A 528 -24.77 11.03 6.26
C ILE A 528 -25.54 11.82 7.34
N SER A 529 -24.87 12.69 8.10
CA SER A 529 -25.55 13.62 9.02
C SER A 529 -26.20 14.80 8.30
N ASN A 530 -25.78 15.11 7.07
CA ASN A 530 -26.19 16.27 6.30
C ASN A 530 -25.87 17.58 7.06
N THR A 531 -24.61 17.73 7.48
CA THR A 531 -24.10 18.90 8.22
C THR A 531 -22.73 19.35 7.71
N TRP A 532 -22.37 20.61 7.98
CA TRP A 532 -21.02 21.16 7.77
C TRP A 532 -20.25 21.21 9.09
N SER A 533 -18.96 20.90 9.03
CA SER A 533 -17.98 21.15 10.09
C SER A 533 -16.84 22.01 9.53
N ALA A 534 -16.40 23.02 10.29
CA ALA A 534 -15.18 23.75 9.95
C ALA A 534 -13.95 22.87 10.18
N THR A 535 -12.96 22.96 9.29
CA THR A 535 -11.63 22.37 9.45
C THR A 535 -10.57 23.47 9.47
N ASP A 536 -9.30 23.11 9.66
CA ASP A 536 -8.21 24.08 9.82
C ASP A 536 -8.08 25.01 8.58
N PRO A 537 -7.90 26.33 8.80
CA PRO A 537 -7.80 27.29 7.72
C PRO A 537 -6.42 27.27 7.07
N ILE A 538 -6.38 27.51 5.75
CA ILE A 538 -5.13 27.63 5.01
C ILE A 538 -4.43 28.99 5.30
N PRO A 539 -3.09 29.03 5.46
CA PRO A 539 -2.35 30.22 5.88
C PRO A 539 -2.54 31.48 5.01
N THR A 540 -2.84 31.31 3.72
CA THR A 540 -3.16 32.41 2.80
C THR A 540 -4.46 32.11 2.08
N GLY A 541 -5.50 32.88 2.43
CA GLY A 541 -6.80 32.80 1.79
C GLY A 541 -6.77 33.15 0.31
N ARG A 542 -7.61 32.48 -0.48
CA ARG A 542 -7.50 32.44 -1.94
C ARG A 542 -8.82 32.22 -2.66
N SER A 543 -9.01 32.92 -3.77
CA SER A 543 -10.06 32.63 -4.77
C SER A 543 -9.46 32.36 -6.16
N PHE A 544 -10.24 31.90 -7.12
CA PHE A 544 -9.76 31.48 -8.47
C PHE A 544 -8.55 30.53 -8.42
N HIS A 545 -8.53 29.67 -7.41
CA HIS A 545 -7.52 28.64 -7.17
C HIS A 545 -8.03 27.29 -7.68
N SER A 546 -7.13 26.33 -7.87
CA SER A 546 -7.49 25.00 -8.34
C SER A 546 -7.04 23.95 -7.32
N ALA A 547 -7.81 22.87 -7.21
CA ALA A 547 -7.54 21.76 -6.31
C ALA A 547 -7.65 20.40 -7.02
N ALA A 548 -6.92 19.41 -6.51
CA ALA A 548 -6.95 18.03 -7.01
C ALA A 548 -6.97 17.04 -5.84
N SER A 549 -7.97 16.14 -5.83
CA SER A 549 -8.01 14.98 -4.94
C SER A 549 -7.11 13.87 -5.49
N PHE A 550 -6.22 13.33 -4.66
CA PHE A 550 -5.45 12.12 -4.94
C PHE A 550 -6.27 10.86 -4.63
N SER A 551 -5.82 9.70 -5.12
CA SER A 551 -6.52 8.41 -4.93
C SER A 551 -6.54 7.89 -3.49
N ASN A 552 -5.72 8.46 -2.58
CA ASN A 552 -5.71 8.16 -1.15
C ASN A 552 -6.59 9.11 -0.31
N GLY A 553 -7.45 9.92 -0.94
CA GLY A 553 -8.36 10.85 -0.26
C GLY A 553 -7.75 12.19 0.13
N THR A 554 -6.43 12.36 0.01
CA THR A 554 -5.73 13.65 0.19
C THR A 554 -6.12 14.65 -0.90
N VAL A 555 -6.13 15.94 -0.60
CA VAL A 555 -6.39 17.03 -1.56
C VAL A 555 -5.26 18.05 -1.53
N ILE A 556 -4.72 18.43 -2.70
CA ILE A 556 -3.84 19.61 -2.82
C ILE A 556 -4.64 20.78 -3.41
N ALA A 557 -4.56 21.95 -2.78
CA ALA A 557 -5.11 23.22 -3.26
C ALA A 557 -3.96 24.20 -3.54
N ALA A 558 -3.88 24.77 -4.74
CA ALA A 558 -2.73 25.55 -5.19
C ALA A 558 -3.11 26.86 -5.89
N GLY A 559 -2.23 27.86 -5.80
CA GLY A 559 -2.38 29.14 -6.48
C GLY A 559 -3.65 29.92 -6.10
N GLY A 560 -4.14 30.73 -7.02
CA GLY A 560 -5.27 31.65 -6.83
C GLY A 560 -4.84 33.08 -6.51
N TYR A 561 -5.83 33.94 -6.26
CA TYR A 561 -5.68 35.34 -5.88
C TYR A 561 -5.83 35.55 -4.37
N ASP A 562 -4.91 36.30 -3.76
CA ASP A 562 -4.97 36.70 -2.34
C ASP A 562 -5.95 37.84 -2.05
N ASN A 563 -6.03 38.24 -0.77
CA ASN A 563 -6.85 39.38 -0.30
C ASN A 563 -6.49 40.75 -0.91
N PHE A 564 -5.39 40.86 -1.65
CA PHE A 564 -4.93 42.07 -2.30
C PHE A 564 -5.00 41.98 -3.84
N GLY A 565 -5.49 40.87 -4.40
CA GLY A 565 -5.51 40.62 -5.84
C GLY A 565 -4.16 40.23 -6.44
N ASN A 566 -3.20 39.78 -5.64
CA ASN A 566 -1.97 39.16 -6.13
C ASN A 566 -2.20 37.68 -6.40
N ALA A 567 -1.69 37.17 -7.52
CA ALA A 567 -1.58 35.72 -7.71
C ALA A 567 -0.55 35.16 -6.72
N VAL A 568 -0.84 34.02 -6.09
CA VAL A 568 0.07 33.35 -5.14
C VAL A 568 0.70 32.09 -5.73
N SER A 569 1.86 31.72 -5.18
CA SER A 569 2.58 30.48 -5.53
C SER A 569 2.45 29.38 -4.47
N SER A 570 1.93 29.66 -3.27
CA SER A 570 1.78 28.64 -2.24
C SER A 570 0.75 27.58 -2.63
N SER A 571 1.03 26.32 -2.27
CA SER A 571 0.06 25.22 -2.28
C SER A 571 -0.06 24.63 -0.88
N TYR A 572 -1.20 24.00 -0.60
CA TYR A 572 -1.53 23.41 0.69
C TYR A 572 -2.15 22.03 0.50
N ILE A 573 -1.86 21.12 1.42
CA ILE A 573 -2.30 19.74 1.38
C ILE A 573 -3.25 19.49 2.56
N PHE A 574 -4.39 18.88 2.28
CA PHE A 574 -5.36 18.40 3.25
C PHE A 574 -5.40 16.88 3.22
N SER A 575 -4.99 16.23 4.31
CA SER A 575 -5.28 14.82 4.55
C SER A 575 -6.58 14.71 5.36
N VAL A 576 -7.50 13.86 4.90
CA VAL A 576 -8.70 13.47 5.66
C VAL A 576 -8.82 11.96 5.59
N ALA A 577 -8.99 11.34 6.75
CA ALA A 577 -9.05 9.89 6.88
C ALA A 577 -10.39 9.34 6.31
N GLY A 578 -10.35 8.19 5.65
CA GLY A 578 -11.48 7.52 4.99
C GLY A 578 -12.43 6.79 5.95
N VAL A 579 -13.72 6.67 5.60
CA VAL A 579 -14.64 5.80 6.36
C VAL A 579 -14.49 4.33 5.98
N ASN A 580 -15.08 3.47 6.81
CA ASN A 580 -15.22 2.05 6.56
C ASN A 580 -15.66 1.75 5.11
N GLY A 581 -14.84 1.00 4.36
CA GLY A 581 -15.12 0.57 2.99
C GLY A 581 -14.33 1.33 1.91
N THR A 582 -13.55 2.35 2.28
CA THR A 582 -12.71 3.11 1.34
C THR A 582 -11.33 2.46 1.17
N PRO A 583 -10.70 2.48 -0.01
CA PRO A 583 -9.31 2.04 -0.18
C PRO A 583 -8.36 2.83 0.73
N CYS A 584 -7.36 2.15 1.29
CA CYS A 584 -6.36 2.75 2.17
C CYS A 584 -4.98 2.11 1.95
N VAL A 585 -3.94 2.91 2.23
CA VAL A 585 -2.54 2.44 2.28
C VAL A 585 -2.02 2.39 3.72
N SER A 586 -2.67 3.10 4.63
CA SER A 586 -2.35 3.13 6.07
C SER A 586 -3.63 3.23 6.90
N PRO A 587 -3.63 2.79 8.18
CA PRO A 587 -4.70 3.06 9.13
C PRO A 587 -4.87 4.55 9.49
N SER A 588 -3.85 5.40 9.29
CA SER A 588 -4.01 6.86 9.34
C SER A 588 -4.83 7.40 8.16
N SER A 589 -4.94 6.64 7.07
CA SER A 589 -5.89 6.88 5.98
C SER A 589 -7.34 6.50 6.36
N CYS A 590 -7.66 6.17 7.64
CA CYS A 590 -8.98 5.67 8.06
C CYS A 590 -9.49 6.30 9.37
N ILE A 591 -10.74 6.80 9.41
CA ILE A 591 -11.38 7.43 10.59
C ILE A 591 -11.43 6.46 11.78
N SER A 592 -11.61 5.16 11.49
CA SER A 592 -11.59 4.09 12.48
C SER A 592 -10.22 3.84 13.11
N GLY A 593 -9.14 4.29 12.46
CA GLY A 593 -7.77 3.91 12.81
C GLY A 593 -7.39 2.48 12.40
N PHE A 594 -8.14 1.86 11.48
CA PHE A 594 -7.88 0.50 10.97
C PHE A 594 -7.92 0.46 9.44
N CYS A 595 -6.84 0.02 8.81
CA CYS A 595 -6.74 -0.31 7.39
C CYS A 595 -6.39 -1.80 7.30
N VAL A 596 -7.24 -2.59 6.67
CA VAL A 596 -7.20 -4.06 6.66
C VAL A 596 -7.52 -4.54 5.24
N ASP A 597 -6.71 -5.43 4.68
CA ASP A 597 -6.71 -5.84 3.26
C ASP A 597 -6.64 -4.66 2.25
N GLY A 598 -6.11 -3.50 2.67
CA GLY A 598 -6.13 -2.27 1.87
C GLY A 598 -7.47 -1.55 1.83
N VAL A 599 -8.40 -1.87 2.73
CA VAL A 599 -9.70 -1.19 2.91
C VAL A 599 -9.87 -0.72 4.36
N CYS A 600 -10.38 0.50 4.54
CA CYS A 600 -10.66 1.05 5.86
C CYS A 600 -11.73 0.21 6.57
N CYS A 601 -11.46 -0.16 7.82
CA CYS A 601 -12.25 -1.17 8.53
C CYS A 601 -12.91 -0.63 9.79
N ASP A 602 -14.12 -1.09 10.11
CA ASP A 602 -14.86 -0.68 11.31
C ASP A 602 -14.17 -1.06 12.63
N THR A 603 -13.35 -2.11 12.58
CA THR A 603 -12.56 -2.68 13.68
C THR A 603 -11.24 -3.23 13.13
N ALA A 604 -10.36 -3.71 14.01
CA ALA A 604 -8.99 -4.05 13.63
C ALA A 604 -8.82 -5.38 12.85
N CYS A 605 -9.83 -6.26 12.81
CA CYS A 605 -9.72 -7.66 12.37
C CYS A 605 -8.51 -8.40 12.98
N ASN A 606 -8.59 -8.64 14.29
CA ASN A 606 -7.52 -9.26 15.06
C ASN A 606 -7.78 -10.74 15.40
N ALA A 607 -8.85 -11.36 14.88
CA ALA A 607 -9.11 -12.79 15.07
C ALA A 607 -8.66 -13.58 13.84
N THR A 608 -8.14 -14.78 14.09
CA THR A 608 -7.31 -15.64 13.21
C THR A 608 -8.00 -16.22 11.97
N CYS A 609 -9.04 -15.56 11.46
CA CYS A 609 -9.72 -15.80 10.18
C CYS A 609 -10.69 -14.63 9.90
N GLU A 610 -10.25 -13.38 10.05
CA GLU A 610 -11.07 -12.17 9.86
C GLU A 610 -10.48 -11.22 8.83
N ALA A 611 -11.26 -10.90 7.80
CA ALA A 611 -10.91 -9.93 6.77
C ALA A 611 -11.91 -8.77 6.75
N CYS A 612 -11.53 -7.66 6.13
CA CYS A 612 -12.39 -6.50 6.01
C CYS A 612 -12.97 -6.27 4.61
N THR A 613 -12.33 -6.80 3.58
CA THR A 613 -12.84 -6.80 2.20
C THR A 613 -13.96 -7.82 2.00
N LEU A 614 -14.93 -7.45 1.18
CA LEU A 614 -15.97 -8.35 0.68
C LEU A 614 -15.39 -9.53 -0.12
N ALA A 615 -14.24 -9.31 -0.78
CA ALA A 615 -13.56 -10.32 -1.59
C ALA A 615 -13.05 -11.50 -0.75
N LEU A 616 -12.31 -11.24 0.33
CA LEU A 616 -11.70 -12.29 1.16
C LEU A 616 -12.71 -12.99 2.07
N LYS A 617 -13.75 -12.28 2.54
CA LYS A 617 -14.88 -12.88 3.29
C LYS A 617 -15.81 -13.76 2.43
N GLY A 618 -15.87 -13.51 1.12
CA GLY A 618 -16.88 -14.10 0.23
C GLY A 618 -18.33 -13.61 0.49
N GLY A 619 -18.52 -12.58 1.31
CA GLY A 619 -19.83 -12.02 1.67
C GLY A 619 -19.77 -10.87 2.68
N GLY A 620 -20.89 -10.17 2.90
CA GLY A 620 -21.01 -9.06 3.83
C GLY A 620 -21.03 -7.68 3.18
N LEU A 621 -20.54 -6.66 3.89
CA LEU A 621 -20.24 -5.32 3.38
C LEU A 621 -18.73 -5.11 3.37
N ASP A 622 -18.23 -4.28 2.46
CA ASP A 622 -16.84 -3.78 2.51
C ASP A 622 -16.64 -2.91 3.75
N GLY A 623 -15.45 -2.95 4.35
CA GLY A 623 -15.12 -2.15 5.52
C GLY A 623 -15.78 -2.58 6.83
N THR A 624 -16.55 -3.67 6.84
CA THR A 624 -17.07 -4.30 8.07
C THR A 624 -16.29 -5.57 8.32
N CYS A 625 -15.62 -5.71 9.46
CA CYS A 625 -14.84 -6.89 9.77
C CYS A 625 -15.70 -8.17 9.83
N GLY A 626 -15.17 -9.31 9.39
CA GLY A 626 -15.86 -10.59 9.50
C GLY A 626 -15.10 -11.77 8.91
N ALA A 627 -15.66 -12.97 9.07
CA ALA A 627 -14.98 -14.22 8.76
C ALA A 627 -14.50 -14.35 7.29
N ILE A 628 -13.24 -14.74 7.10
CA ILE A 628 -12.64 -15.14 5.83
C ILE A 628 -13.37 -16.35 5.23
N ALA A 629 -13.42 -16.42 3.90
CA ALA A 629 -14.04 -17.51 3.16
C ALA A 629 -13.48 -18.90 3.50
N SER A 630 -14.29 -19.95 3.31
CA SER A 630 -13.88 -21.30 3.64
C SER A 630 -12.90 -21.88 2.62
N GLY A 631 -11.80 -22.46 3.09
CA GLY A 631 -10.76 -23.09 2.27
C GLY A 631 -9.70 -22.13 1.71
N THR A 632 -9.58 -20.94 2.30
CA THR A 632 -8.54 -19.94 1.99
C THR A 632 -7.84 -19.48 3.26
N ASP A 633 -6.55 -19.20 3.16
CA ASP A 633 -5.81 -18.35 4.10
C ASP A 633 -5.04 -17.32 3.24
N PRO A 634 -5.62 -16.12 3.02
CA PRO A 634 -5.01 -15.09 2.17
C PRO A 634 -3.90 -14.31 2.88
N ASP A 635 -3.97 -14.18 4.20
CA ASP A 635 -3.13 -13.27 4.99
C ASP A 635 -2.11 -14.02 5.87
N GLY A 636 -2.14 -15.35 5.89
CA GLY A 636 -1.20 -16.21 6.60
C GLY A 636 -1.52 -16.33 8.10
N GLU A 637 -2.80 -16.22 8.46
CA GLU A 637 -3.26 -16.27 9.85
C GLU A 637 -3.18 -17.68 10.45
N CYS A 638 -3.28 -18.71 9.59
CA CYS A 638 -3.41 -20.08 9.98
C CYS A 638 -2.07 -20.84 9.98
N GLY A 639 -2.04 -22.03 10.61
CA GLY A 639 -0.84 -22.83 10.78
C GLY A 639 -0.12 -23.16 9.46
N ALA A 640 1.13 -22.73 9.33
CA ALA A 640 1.98 -23.07 8.20
C ALA A 640 2.26 -24.58 8.15
N GLY A 641 1.92 -25.22 7.03
CA GLY A 641 2.07 -26.66 6.83
C GLY A 641 3.49 -27.19 7.03
N MET A 642 3.60 -28.40 7.55
CA MET A 642 4.87 -28.99 8.02
C MET A 642 5.02 -30.47 7.62
N CYS A 643 6.26 -30.94 7.47
CA CYS A 643 6.52 -32.36 7.20
C CYS A 643 6.54 -33.18 8.49
N MET A 644 5.84 -34.33 8.49
CA MET A 644 5.85 -35.32 9.58
C MET A 644 6.39 -36.67 9.09
N GLY A 645 7.61 -36.66 8.55
CA GLY A 645 8.28 -37.85 8.02
C GLY A 645 7.80 -38.21 6.61
N ASP A 646 7.03 -39.29 6.51
CA ASP A 646 6.45 -39.76 5.25
C ASP A 646 5.04 -39.15 5.01
N ASP A 647 4.49 -38.42 6.00
CA ASP A 647 3.26 -37.63 5.88
C ASP A 647 3.57 -36.12 5.68
N LEU A 648 2.71 -35.44 4.92
CA LEU A 648 2.64 -33.98 4.80
C LEU A 648 1.46 -33.44 5.61
N ASP A 649 1.71 -32.46 6.46
CA ASP A 649 0.67 -31.62 7.07
C ASP A 649 0.44 -30.40 6.14
N PRO A 650 -0.71 -30.28 5.45
CA PRO A 650 -0.98 -29.11 4.63
C PRO A 650 -1.16 -27.86 5.49
N PRO A 651 -1.02 -26.63 4.95
CA PRO A 651 -1.40 -25.43 5.68
C PRO A 651 -2.86 -25.50 6.14
N ASP A 652 -3.10 -25.13 7.40
CA ASP A 652 -4.44 -24.86 7.91
C ASP A 652 -5.14 -23.80 7.03
N THR A 653 -6.46 -23.85 6.91
CA THR A 653 -7.22 -22.83 6.16
C THR A 653 -8.48 -22.38 6.90
N CYS A 654 -9.00 -21.20 6.59
CA CYS A 654 -10.19 -20.69 7.26
C CYS A 654 -11.44 -21.55 7.01
N ASN A 655 -12.25 -21.70 8.05
CA ASN A 655 -13.43 -22.56 8.04
C ASN A 655 -14.75 -21.86 7.62
N GLY A 656 -14.69 -20.58 7.22
CA GLY A 656 -15.89 -19.77 6.92
C GLY A 656 -16.68 -19.29 8.14
N ALA A 657 -16.15 -19.49 9.36
CA ALA A 657 -16.81 -19.17 10.63
C ALA A 657 -15.85 -18.52 11.66
N GLY A 658 -14.73 -17.93 11.21
CA GLY A 658 -13.79 -17.21 12.06
C GLY A 658 -12.85 -18.12 12.87
N SER A 659 -12.44 -19.26 12.31
CA SER A 659 -11.32 -20.06 12.86
C SER A 659 -10.63 -20.88 11.77
N CYS A 660 -9.35 -21.20 11.99
CA CYS A 660 -8.63 -22.18 11.16
C CYS A 660 -9.25 -23.58 11.28
N ALA A 661 -9.14 -24.35 10.21
CA ALA A 661 -9.43 -25.78 10.15
C ALA A 661 -8.20 -26.54 9.64
N ASP A 662 -7.75 -27.45 10.49
CA ASP A 662 -6.82 -28.53 10.21
C ASP A 662 -7.41 -29.47 9.14
N PRO A 663 -6.79 -29.58 7.94
CA PRO A 663 -7.24 -30.48 6.87
C PRO A 663 -6.83 -31.95 7.12
N GLY A 664 -5.91 -32.19 8.06
CA GLY A 664 -5.34 -33.48 8.43
C GLY A 664 -4.13 -33.89 7.60
N LEU A 665 -3.26 -34.70 8.21
CA LEU A 665 -2.10 -35.33 7.57
C LEU A 665 -2.47 -36.06 6.27
N VAL A 666 -1.64 -35.83 5.25
CA VAL A 666 -1.72 -36.42 3.91
C VAL A 666 -0.52 -37.34 3.68
N ASP A 667 -0.83 -38.63 3.54
CA ASP A 667 0.10 -39.71 3.18
C ASP A 667 0.78 -39.43 1.82
N CYS A 668 2.11 -39.29 1.81
CA CYS A 668 2.91 -39.10 0.58
C CYS A 668 3.17 -40.41 -0.19
N GLY A 669 2.67 -41.55 0.30
CA GLY A 669 2.79 -42.86 -0.32
C GLY A 669 4.19 -43.44 -0.23
N THR A 670 4.81 -43.74 -1.37
CA THR A 670 6.18 -44.28 -1.40
C THR A 670 7.28 -43.21 -1.27
N TYR A 671 6.92 -41.93 -1.11
CA TYR A 671 7.83 -40.79 -1.08
C TYR A 671 7.89 -40.16 0.31
N THR A 672 9.00 -39.54 0.67
CA THR A 672 9.07 -38.74 1.91
C THR A 672 8.58 -37.30 1.69
N CYS A 673 8.16 -36.63 2.77
CA CYS A 673 7.93 -35.19 2.76
C CYS A 673 9.26 -34.43 2.86
N GLN A 674 9.46 -33.43 2.01
CA GLN A 674 10.62 -32.53 2.05
C GLN A 674 10.19 -31.08 1.83
N SER A 675 10.58 -30.18 2.73
CA SER A 675 10.31 -28.73 2.65
C SER A 675 8.82 -28.38 2.48
N ALA A 676 7.95 -28.98 3.31
CA ALA A 676 6.49 -28.80 3.30
C ALA A 676 5.80 -29.22 1.98
N ALA A 677 6.37 -30.18 1.26
CA ALA A 677 5.72 -30.86 0.14
C ALA A 677 6.07 -32.35 0.10
N CYS A 678 5.14 -33.19 -0.33
CA CYS A 678 5.46 -34.56 -0.72
C CYS A 678 6.40 -34.55 -1.94
N LEU A 679 7.48 -35.33 -1.90
CA LEU A 679 8.34 -35.49 -3.08
C LEU A 679 7.58 -36.24 -4.19
N THR A 680 7.75 -35.80 -5.44
CA THR A 680 7.15 -36.46 -6.63
C THR A 680 8.17 -37.28 -7.44
N SER A 681 9.45 -37.24 -7.04
CA SER A 681 10.57 -37.90 -7.71
C SER A 681 11.73 -38.07 -6.73
N CYS A 682 12.60 -39.05 -6.94
CA CYS A 682 13.74 -39.35 -6.07
C CYS A 682 15.06 -39.35 -6.85
N ILE A 683 16.16 -39.06 -6.15
CA ILE A 683 17.54 -39.19 -6.64
C ILE A 683 18.30 -40.28 -5.83
N THR A 684 17.94 -40.46 -4.55
CA THR A 684 18.45 -41.52 -3.68
C THR A 684 17.32 -42.19 -2.91
N SER A 685 17.51 -43.41 -2.43
CA SER A 685 16.50 -44.15 -1.66
C SER A 685 16.17 -43.55 -0.28
N ALA A 686 16.92 -42.52 0.16
CA ALA A 686 16.59 -41.73 1.35
C ALA A 686 15.50 -40.66 1.11
N GLN A 687 15.00 -40.55 -0.13
CA GLN A 687 13.87 -39.70 -0.52
C GLN A 687 12.58 -40.49 -0.76
N CYS A 688 12.60 -41.76 -0.37
CA CYS A 688 11.48 -42.69 -0.42
C CYS A 688 11.12 -43.13 1.00
N ALA A 689 9.85 -43.48 1.22
CA ALA A 689 9.33 -44.00 2.48
C ALA A 689 10.16 -45.20 2.96
N GLY A 690 10.09 -45.52 4.26
CA GLY A 690 10.94 -46.55 4.88
C GLY A 690 10.90 -47.93 4.20
N ASP A 691 9.74 -48.30 3.62
CA ASP A 691 9.50 -49.54 2.88
C ASP A 691 9.63 -49.40 1.35
N ALA A 692 10.14 -48.27 0.84
CA ALA A 692 10.34 -47.98 -0.58
C ALA A 692 11.81 -47.67 -0.92
N TYR A 693 12.16 -47.68 -2.20
CA TYR A 693 13.51 -47.40 -2.72
C TYR A 693 13.47 -46.62 -4.03
N CYS A 694 14.55 -45.94 -4.40
CA CYS A 694 14.58 -45.11 -5.59
C CYS A 694 14.88 -45.92 -6.86
N GLY A 695 13.93 -45.98 -7.79
CA GLY A 695 14.06 -46.67 -9.06
C GLY A 695 15.03 -45.98 -10.02
N THR A 696 16.20 -46.60 -10.25
CA THR A 696 17.24 -46.13 -11.20
C THR A 696 16.73 -45.92 -12.63
N THR A 697 15.67 -46.64 -13.02
CA THR A 697 14.93 -46.41 -14.25
C THR A 697 13.63 -45.67 -13.93
N GLY A 698 13.64 -44.35 -14.10
CA GLY A 698 12.45 -43.49 -13.97
C GLY A 698 12.46 -42.49 -12.80
N MET A 699 13.41 -42.60 -11.85
CA MET A 699 13.56 -41.64 -10.73
C MET A 699 12.28 -41.52 -9.86
N THR A 700 11.62 -42.65 -9.62
CA THR A 700 10.38 -42.77 -8.83
C THR A 700 10.57 -43.75 -7.68
N CYS A 701 9.86 -43.54 -6.58
CA CYS A 701 9.94 -44.41 -5.42
C CYS A 701 9.06 -45.65 -5.59
N LEU A 702 9.70 -46.83 -5.57
CA LEU A 702 9.08 -48.12 -5.76
C LEU A 702 9.04 -48.89 -4.42
N PRO A 703 7.98 -49.66 -4.12
CA PRO A 703 7.97 -50.51 -2.92
C PRO A 703 9.14 -51.50 -2.93
N LYS A 704 9.79 -51.66 -1.77
CA LYS A 704 10.80 -52.69 -1.55
C LYS A 704 10.18 -54.08 -1.63
N LYS A 705 11.02 -55.03 -2.04
CA LYS A 705 10.67 -56.41 -2.33
C LYS A 705 10.79 -57.27 -1.09
N GLY A 706 9.90 -58.27 -1.00
CA GLY A 706 9.96 -59.30 0.02
C GLY A 706 11.03 -60.35 -0.29
N ASN A 707 11.37 -61.16 0.71
CA ASN A 707 12.36 -62.22 0.61
C ASN A 707 12.00 -63.20 -0.53
N GLY A 708 12.99 -63.64 -1.29
CA GLY A 708 12.83 -64.58 -2.42
C GLY A 708 12.35 -63.92 -3.71
N GLN A 709 12.25 -62.58 -3.75
CA GLN A 709 11.99 -61.83 -4.98
C GLN A 709 13.30 -61.35 -5.62
N THR A 710 13.36 -61.37 -6.96
CA THR A 710 14.55 -61.00 -7.74
C THR A 710 14.92 -59.53 -7.56
N ALA A 711 16.17 -59.26 -7.20
CA ALA A 711 16.70 -57.92 -6.88
C ALA A 711 18.18 -57.81 -7.30
N THR A 712 18.62 -56.59 -7.63
CA THR A 712 19.99 -56.29 -8.09
C THR A 712 20.86 -55.68 -7.00
N THR A 713 20.27 -54.97 -6.04
CA THR A 713 20.96 -54.37 -4.89
C THR A 713 20.15 -54.54 -3.60
N GLY A 714 20.84 -54.51 -2.45
CA GLY A 714 20.19 -54.60 -1.13
C GLY A 714 19.13 -53.54 -0.86
N GLU A 715 19.23 -52.35 -1.48
CA GLU A 715 18.23 -51.29 -1.34
C GLU A 715 16.86 -51.67 -1.90
N GLU A 716 16.79 -52.59 -2.87
CA GLU A 716 15.53 -53.07 -3.45
C GLU A 716 14.73 -53.96 -2.48
N CYS A 717 15.31 -54.38 -1.35
CA CYS A 717 14.80 -55.43 -0.47
C CYS A 717 14.41 -54.91 0.91
N LEU A 718 13.31 -55.42 1.46
CA LEU A 718 12.81 -55.03 2.79
C LEU A 718 13.83 -55.29 3.92
N SER A 719 14.67 -56.30 3.73
CA SER A 719 15.73 -56.72 4.65
C SER A 719 17.04 -55.93 4.52
N GLY A 720 17.25 -55.25 3.39
CA GLY A 720 18.55 -54.65 3.02
C GLY A 720 19.56 -55.61 2.40
N PHE A 721 19.25 -56.89 2.20
CA PHE A 721 20.22 -57.92 1.78
C PHE A 721 19.86 -58.60 0.45
N VAL A 722 20.85 -58.77 -0.43
CA VAL A 722 20.76 -59.53 -1.68
C VAL A 722 21.98 -60.43 -1.83
N ALA A 723 21.74 -61.72 -2.04
CA ALA A 723 22.70 -62.69 -2.56
C ALA A 723 22.08 -63.41 -3.76
N ASP A 724 22.89 -63.94 -4.69
CA ASP A 724 22.47 -64.64 -5.93
C ASP A 724 21.46 -63.89 -6.84
N GLY A 725 21.17 -62.61 -6.58
CA GLY A 725 20.14 -61.84 -7.27
C GLY A 725 18.72 -61.96 -6.72
N VAL A 726 18.54 -62.39 -5.46
CA VAL A 726 17.25 -62.32 -4.74
C VAL A 726 17.39 -61.65 -3.36
N CYS A 727 16.29 -61.14 -2.83
CA CYS A 727 16.24 -60.63 -1.45
C CYS A 727 16.38 -61.77 -0.43
N CYS A 728 17.41 -61.72 0.42
CA CYS A 728 17.60 -62.62 1.56
C CYS A 728 17.03 -62.02 2.85
N ASP A 729 16.61 -62.82 3.81
CA ASP A 729 16.13 -62.36 5.13
C ASP A 729 17.23 -61.77 6.03
N THR A 730 18.47 -62.21 5.86
CA THR A 730 19.68 -61.69 6.51
C THR A 730 20.85 -61.64 5.50
N ALA A 731 21.95 -60.97 5.85
CA ALA A 731 23.21 -61.06 5.11
C ALA A 731 23.64 -62.53 4.98
N CYS A 732 23.93 -62.99 3.78
CA CYS A 732 24.18 -64.40 3.45
C CYS A 732 25.56 -64.59 2.80
N ASP A 733 26.49 -63.71 3.18
CA ASP A 733 27.72 -63.40 2.45
C ASP A 733 28.96 -63.38 3.38
N LEU A 734 28.83 -63.92 4.59
CA LEU A 734 29.82 -63.81 5.67
C LEU A 734 30.34 -65.16 6.19
N GLY A 735 29.69 -66.29 5.86
CA GLY A 735 30.20 -67.64 6.08
C GLY A 735 30.89 -68.24 4.84
N ILE A 736 31.20 -69.54 4.92
CA ILE A 736 31.93 -70.28 3.86
C ILE A 736 31.01 -71.16 3.00
N CYS A 737 29.74 -71.32 3.39
CA CYS A 737 28.73 -72.14 2.71
C CYS A 737 27.32 -71.64 3.09
N ASP A 738 27.02 -70.36 2.90
CA ASP A 738 25.69 -69.80 3.17
C ASP A 738 25.02 -69.49 1.81
N ALA A 739 23.72 -69.76 1.68
CA ALA A 739 22.96 -69.41 0.47
C ALA A 739 21.52 -69.03 0.81
N CYS A 740 20.92 -68.16 0.00
CA CYS A 740 19.51 -67.77 0.12
C CYS A 740 18.65 -68.06 -1.13
N THR A 741 19.23 -68.49 -2.26
CA THR A 741 18.45 -69.07 -3.38
C THR A 741 18.39 -70.59 -3.32
N VAL A 742 17.29 -71.16 -3.81
CA VAL A 742 17.15 -72.62 -4.00
C VAL A 742 18.16 -73.18 -5.02
N MET A 743 18.71 -72.34 -5.91
CA MET A 743 19.79 -72.75 -6.83
C MET A 743 21.18 -72.75 -6.17
N GLY A 744 21.46 -71.83 -5.23
CA GLY A 744 22.66 -71.81 -4.41
C GLY A 744 22.69 -72.86 -3.29
N GLY A 745 21.55 -73.50 -3.01
CA GLY A 745 21.42 -74.60 -2.03
C GLY A 745 20.52 -74.30 -0.84
N ALA A 746 19.87 -73.13 -0.79
CA ALA A 746 19.00 -72.74 0.31
C ALA A 746 17.73 -73.61 0.41
N THR A 747 17.20 -73.74 1.62
CA THR A 747 15.97 -74.54 1.86
C THR A 747 14.69 -73.89 1.34
N ALA A 748 14.68 -72.57 1.18
CA ALA A 748 13.60 -71.78 0.60
C ALA A 748 14.16 -70.49 -0.01
N ASP A 749 13.53 -70.00 -1.08
CA ASP A 749 13.96 -68.79 -1.77
C ASP A 749 13.82 -67.56 -0.86
N GLY A 750 14.93 -66.86 -0.60
CA GLY A 750 15.02 -65.73 0.30
C GLY A 750 15.23 -66.02 1.79
N THR A 751 15.41 -67.28 2.20
CA THR A 751 15.83 -67.61 3.58
C THR A 751 17.29 -68.04 3.56
N CYS A 752 18.16 -67.29 4.22
CA CYS A 752 19.57 -67.64 4.32
C CYS A 752 19.75 -68.88 5.20
N THR A 753 20.40 -69.92 4.68
CA THR A 753 20.63 -71.18 5.41
C THR A 753 21.99 -71.80 5.10
N ASP A 754 22.66 -72.32 6.12
CA ASP A 754 23.88 -73.12 6.04
C ASP A 754 23.72 -74.29 5.04
N VAL A 755 24.55 -74.33 4.00
CA VAL A 755 24.58 -75.37 2.97
C VAL A 755 25.55 -76.48 3.39
N ILE A 756 25.02 -77.66 3.73
CA ILE A 756 25.82 -78.79 4.22
C ILE A 756 26.13 -79.77 3.07
N GLY A 757 27.24 -79.55 2.37
CA GLY A 757 27.70 -80.39 1.26
C GLY A 757 29.07 -79.97 0.70
N ASP A 758 29.43 -80.47 -0.48
CA ASP A 758 30.53 -79.93 -1.28
C ASP A 758 30.06 -78.59 -1.90
N CYS A 759 30.49 -77.47 -1.32
CA CYS A 759 30.18 -76.13 -1.82
C CYS A 759 31.12 -75.76 -2.98
N ASP A 760 30.71 -76.02 -4.23
CA ASP A 760 31.50 -75.68 -5.43
C ASP A 760 31.33 -74.20 -5.80
N ASP A 761 32.17 -73.34 -5.21
CA ASP A 761 32.32 -71.93 -5.59
C ASP A 761 33.16 -71.73 -6.88
N GLY A 762 33.65 -72.83 -7.48
CA GLY A 762 34.48 -72.85 -8.67
C GLY A 762 36.00 -72.82 -8.45
N ASN A 763 36.52 -72.91 -7.21
CA ASN A 763 37.95 -72.67 -6.93
C ASN A 763 38.92 -73.87 -6.87
N GLU A 764 38.50 -75.14 -6.77
CA GLU A 764 39.41 -76.25 -6.39
C GLU A 764 39.97 -77.13 -7.54
N CYS A 765 41.19 -77.69 -7.36
CA CYS A 765 41.84 -78.61 -8.32
C CYS A 765 41.40 -80.08 -8.07
N THR A 766 40.84 -80.78 -9.06
CA THR A 766 40.26 -82.14 -8.89
C THR A 766 41.26 -83.26 -8.55
N VAL A 767 40.79 -84.26 -7.78
CA VAL A 767 41.54 -85.31 -7.03
C VAL A 767 42.46 -86.28 -7.81
N SER A 768 42.71 -86.09 -9.11
CA SER A 768 43.34 -87.12 -9.99
C SER A 768 44.76 -86.79 -10.47
N ALA A 769 45.52 -85.94 -9.79
CA ALA A 769 46.73 -85.29 -10.32
C ALA A 769 48.11 -85.76 -9.74
N CYS A 770 48.16 -86.76 -8.85
CA CYS A 770 49.41 -87.26 -8.25
C CYS A 770 49.93 -88.54 -8.92
N ASP A 771 51.12 -88.49 -9.53
CA ASP A 771 51.90 -89.68 -9.92
C ASP A 771 53.04 -89.92 -8.91
N PRO A 772 53.04 -91.05 -8.15
CA PRO A 772 54.10 -91.39 -7.20
C PRO A 772 55.51 -91.52 -7.80
N ALA A 773 55.65 -91.64 -9.12
CA ALA A 773 56.94 -91.79 -9.80
C ALA A 773 57.52 -90.48 -10.36
N VAL A 774 56.72 -89.40 -10.45
CA VAL A 774 57.10 -88.15 -11.13
C VAL A 774 56.75 -86.88 -10.32
N GLY A 775 55.76 -86.94 -9.42
CA GLY A 775 55.26 -85.81 -8.63
C GLY A 775 53.85 -85.37 -9.04
N CYS A 776 53.44 -84.19 -8.57
CA CYS A 776 52.18 -83.56 -8.99
C CYS A 776 52.27 -83.22 -10.50
N THR A 777 51.36 -83.74 -11.32
CA THR A 777 51.37 -83.51 -12.77
C THR A 777 50.20 -82.62 -13.17
N SER A 778 50.48 -81.66 -14.06
CA SER A 778 49.66 -80.45 -14.21
C SER A 778 48.35 -80.68 -14.96
N ALA A 779 47.23 -80.56 -14.25
CA ALA A 779 46.02 -79.93 -14.78
C ALA A 779 46.03 -78.45 -14.38
N SER A 780 45.53 -77.56 -15.25
CA SER A 780 45.33 -76.15 -14.93
C SER A 780 43.95 -75.92 -14.32
N LYS A 781 43.81 -74.86 -13.51
CA LYS A 781 42.49 -74.31 -13.16
C LYS A 781 41.76 -73.79 -14.40
N LEU A 782 40.44 -73.54 -14.27
CA LEU A 782 39.61 -72.91 -15.30
C LEU A 782 40.06 -71.48 -15.67
N ASP A 783 40.79 -70.80 -14.78
CA ASP A 783 41.42 -69.49 -15.02
C ASP A 783 42.75 -69.57 -15.83
N GLY A 784 43.26 -70.77 -16.10
CA GLY A 784 44.52 -71.00 -16.81
C GLY A 784 45.79 -71.04 -15.93
N THR A 785 45.68 -70.94 -14.60
CA THR A 785 46.82 -71.06 -13.67
C THR A 785 47.20 -72.52 -13.37
N LEU A 786 48.44 -72.72 -12.89
CA LEU A 786 48.98 -74.05 -12.55
C LEU A 786 48.82 -74.32 -11.03
N CYS A 787 48.30 -75.49 -10.65
CA CYS A 787 48.38 -75.96 -9.26
C CYS A 787 49.88 -76.26 -8.93
N GLY A 788 50.37 -75.82 -7.75
CA GLY A 788 51.80 -75.58 -7.48
C GLY A 788 52.73 -76.79 -7.24
N ASP A 789 54.04 -76.50 -7.14
CA ASP A 789 55.19 -77.42 -7.17
C ASP A 789 55.48 -78.20 -5.85
N GLY A 790 54.44 -78.76 -5.24
CA GLY A 790 54.49 -79.55 -4.01
C GLY A 790 54.85 -81.04 -4.17
N ILE A 791 55.00 -81.74 -3.03
CA ILE A 791 55.28 -83.18 -2.97
C ILE A 791 53.98 -83.97 -2.72
N CYS A 792 53.77 -85.06 -3.48
CA CYS A 792 52.63 -85.96 -3.29
C CYS A 792 52.75 -86.77 -1.98
N VAL A 793 51.75 -86.70 -1.11
CA VAL A 793 51.59 -87.59 0.06
C VAL A 793 50.16 -88.13 0.09
N ALA A 794 50.01 -89.45 0.21
CA ALA A 794 48.73 -90.15 0.35
C ALA A 794 47.65 -89.87 -0.72
N GLY A 795 48.02 -89.31 -1.88
CA GLY A 795 47.11 -89.00 -2.99
C GLY A 795 46.81 -87.51 -3.19
N SER A 796 47.32 -86.64 -2.33
CA SER A 796 47.13 -85.19 -2.41
C SER A 796 48.48 -84.45 -2.44
N CYS A 797 48.52 -83.30 -3.11
CA CYS A 797 49.64 -82.37 -3.08
C CYS A 797 49.49 -81.43 -1.88
N VAL A 798 50.54 -81.23 -1.07
CA VAL A 798 50.47 -80.40 0.15
C VAL A 798 51.63 -79.37 0.17
N PRO A 799 51.37 -78.08 0.49
CA PRO A 799 52.42 -77.05 0.63
C PRO A 799 53.32 -77.24 1.87
N ASP A 800 54.50 -76.63 1.86
CA ASP A 800 55.55 -76.85 2.88
C ASP A 800 55.70 -75.70 3.92
N SER A 801 55.43 -76.04 5.19
CA SER A 801 55.93 -75.50 6.48
C SER A 801 55.84 -74.00 6.94
N VAL A 802 55.20 -73.82 8.12
CA VAL A 802 55.70 -73.10 9.34
C VAL A 802 55.57 -71.54 9.50
N VAL A 803 54.53 -71.10 10.26
CA VAL A 803 54.57 -70.55 11.67
C VAL A 803 55.62 -69.46 12.06
N PRO A 804 55.33 -68.42 12.89
CA PRO A 804 54.07 -67.72 13.25
C PRO A 804 54.19 -66.17 13.44
N THR A 805 53.16 -65.49 13.96
CA THR A 805 53.29 -64.52 15.10
C THR A 805 51.93 -64.22 15.76
N GLY A 806 51.88 -63.97 17.07
CA GLY A 806 50.64 -63.58 17.76
C GLY A 806 50.76 -63.35 19.27
N SER A 807 50.20 -62.24 19.75
CA SER A 807 50.00 -61.84 21.17
C SER A 807 48.93 -60.75 21.14
N GLY A 808 47.73 -60.92 21.72
CA GLY A 808 47.45 -60.80 23.17
C GLY A 808 47.08 -59.33 23.53
N GLY A 809 46.09 -59.01 24.37
CA GLY A 809 45.12 -59.82 25.12
C GLY A 809 44.55 -59.03 26.33
N SER A 810 43.53 -59.61 27.01
CA SER A 810 42.96 -59.18 28.32
C SER A 810 41.94 -57.99 28.29
N THR A 811 40.68 -58.16 28.74
CA THR A 811 40.05 -57.94 30.09
C THR A 811 39.85 -56.47 30.50
N SER A 812 38.81 -56.01 31.22
CA SER A 812 37.51 -56.54 31.75
C SER A 812 36.61 -55.30 32.09
N SER A 813 35.48 -55.24 32.83
CA SER A 813 34.64 -56.09 33.74
C SER A 813 33.24 -55.39 33.82
N GLY A 814 32.16 -55.82 34.49
CA GLY A 814 31.85 -56.97 35.37
C GLY A 814 31.09 -56.52 36.64
N GLY A 815 29.79 -56.84 36.79
CA GLY A 815 28.98 -56.51 37.98
C GLY A 815 27.46 -56.68 37.84
N ASN A 816 26.81 -57.26 38.86
CA ASN A 816 25.37 -57.54 39.05
C ASN A 816 25.10 -57.40 40.58
N PRO A 817 23.88 -57.42 41.19
CA PRO A 817 22.52 -57.51 40.65
C PRO A 817 21.46 -56.61 41.37
N SER A 818 20.17 -56.98 41.22
CA SER A 818 18.96 -56.68 42.04
C SER A 818 18.01 -55.56 41.55
N GLY A 819 16.68 -55.70 41.68
CA GLY A 819 15.88 -56.89 42.04
C GLY A 819 14.41 -56.62 42.43
N SER A 820 13.50 -57.56 42.12
CA SER A 820 12.02 -57.54 42.33
C SER A 820 11.25 -56.44 41.57
N GLY A 821 9.96 -56.56 41.20
CA GLY A 821 8.95 -57.63 41.35
C GLY A 821 7.55 -57.02 41.62
N ALA A 822 6.40 -57.62 41.25
CA ALA A 822 6.13 -58.83 40.46
C ALA A 822 4.65 -58.90 40.01
N GLY A 823 4.38 -59.59 38.88
CA GLY A 823 3.10 -60.27 38.54
C GLY A 823 1.90 -59.42 38.08
N GLY A 824 0.96 -59.94 37.29
CA GLY A 824 1.00 -61.22 36.55
C GLY A 824 -0.38 -61.82 36.21
N ASN A 825 -0.53 -62.26 34.95
CA ASN A 825 -1.60 -63.11 34.37
C ASN A 825 -3.02 -62.48 34.25
N GLY A 826 -3.79 -62.75 33.19
CA GLY A 826 -3.44 -63.49 31.98
C GLY A 826 -4.62 -63.73 31.00
N ASP A 827 -4.25 -64.21 29.81
CA ASP A 827 -5.03 -64.80 28.70
C ASP A 827 -5.98 -65.96 29.13
N PRO A 828 -6.91 -66.49 28.28
CA PRO A 828 -6.76 -66.60 26.82
C PRO A 828 -7.99 -66.59 25.84
N GLU A 829 -7.65 -66.33 24.57
CA GLU A 829 -8.05 -67.03 23.32
C GLU A 829 -9.48 -67.05 22.70
N LEU A 830 -9.52 -66.63 21.42
CA LEU A 830 -10.08 -67.30 20.22
C LEU A 830 -11.61 -67.49 19.98
N GLY A 831 -11.98 -67.47 18.69
CA GLY A 831 -13.05 -68.31 18.13
C GLY A 831 -14.23 -67.59 17.43
N GLY A 832 -14.07 -67.09 16.19
CA GLY A 832 -15.12 -66.35 15.47
C GLY A 832 -16.02 -67.16 14.50
N THR A 833 -16.82 -66.40 13.71
CA THR A 833 -17.61 -66.81 12.51
C THR A 833 -18.97 -67.53 12.73
N PRO A 834 -19.90 -67.59 11.74
CA PRO A 834 -20.42 -66.52 10.84
C PRO A 834 -21.98 -66.60 10.59
N THR A 835 -22.47 -65.95 9.51
CA THR A 835 -23.74 -66.22 8.72
C THR A 835 -25.13 -65.90 9.34
N LEU A 836 -26.23 -65.56 8.62
CA LEU A 836 -26.49 -64.94 7.28
C LEU A 836 -28.02 -64.59 7.10
N VAL A 837 -28.38 -63.75 6.10
CA VAL A 837 -29.71 -63.58 5.42
C VAL A 837 -30.99 -63.13 6.21
N GLY A 838 -31.45 -61.88 5.95
CA GLY A 838 -32.58 -61.60 5.01
C GLY A 838 -34.06 -61.37 5.49
N GLY A 839 -34.63 -60.20 5.11
CA GLY A 839 -36.09 -59.92 4.97
C GLY A 839 -36.88 -59.52 6.24
N GLY A 840 -38.02 -58.81 6.19
CA GLY A 840 -38.65 -58.04 5.10
C GLY A 840 -40.14 -57.64 5.30
N LEU A 841 -40.50 -56.39 4.93
CA LEU A 841 -41.84 -55.83 4.58
C LEU A 841 -42.91 -55.39 5.63
N CYS A 842 -43.76 -54.44 5.15
CA CYS A 842 -45.09 -53.93 5.61
C CYS A 842 -45.17 -52.87 6.75
N SER A 843 -46.03 -51.83 6.70
CA SER A 843 -46.78 -51.20 5.56
C SER A 843 -47.44 -49.83 5.91
N LEU A 844 -47.53 -48.88 4.94
CA LEU A 844 -48.55 -47.77 4.78
C LEU A 844 -48.60 -46.64 5.84
N THR A 845 -48.89 -45.32 5.62
CA THR A 845 -49.24 -44.37 4.49
C THR A 845 -48.78 -42.93 4.90
N GLY A 846 -48.75 -41.83 4.11
CA GLY A 846 -49.01 -41.58 2.67
C GLY A 846 -49.77 -40.24 2.36
N THR A 847 -49.28 -39.42 1.39
CA THR A 847 -49.95 -38.30 0.64
C THR A 847 -50.43 -37.00 1.37
N SER A 848 -50.51 -35.77 0.79
CA SER A 848 -49.98 -35.16 -0.48
C SER A 848 -50.22 -33.62 -0.61
N THR A 849 -49.28 -32.88 -1.22
CA THR A 849 -49.41 -31.68 -2.14
C THR A 849 -50.38 -30.49 -1.92
N GLY A 850 -49.88 -29.23 -2.10
CA GLY A 850 -50.43 -28.31 -3.15
C GLY A 850 -50.90 -26.86 -2.84
N SER A 851 -50.08 -25.86 -3.23
CA SER A 851 -50.38 -24.61 -4.00
C SER A 851 -51.40 -23.49 -3.58
N LEU A 852 -50.91 -22.23 -3.68
CA LEU A 852 -51.54 -20.94 -4.11
C LEU A 852 -52.65 -20.16 -3.33
N ALA A 853 -52.37 -18.85 -3.16
CA ALA A 853 -53.23 -17.64 -3.25
C ALA A 853 -54.31 -17.28 -2.17
N GLY A 854 -54.48 -15.95 -1.92
CA GLY A 854 -55.83 -15.35 -1.89
C GLY A 854 -56.40 -14.55 -0.68
N ASP A 855 -55.81 -13.40 -0.32
CA ASP A 855 -56.47 -12.12 0.08
C ASP A 855 -57.50 -11.98 1.27
N SER A 856 -57.52 -10.77 1.86
CA SER A 856 -58.57 -10.09 2.65
C SER A 856 -58.85 -10.45 4.14
N GLY A 857 -59.02 -9.43 5.02
CA GLY A 857 -59.47 -9.63 6.42
C GLY A 857 -59.27 -8.50 7.48
N ARG A 858 -59.97 -7.36 7.36
CA ARG A 858 -60.07 -6.22 8.33
C ARG A 858 -60.67 -6.61 9.73
N PRO A 859 -60.67 -5.79 10.83
CA PRO A 859 -60.79 -4.29 10.86
C PRO A 859 -60.22 -3.45 12.06
N ALA A 860 -60.44 -2.12 11.97
CA ALA A 860 -60.47 -1.07 13.03
C ALA A 860 -59.12 -0.61 13.65
N SER A 861 -58.95 0.63 14.16
CA SER A 861 -59.86 1.79 14.37
C SER A 861 -59.16 3.14 14.05
N ARG A 862 -59.82 4.19 13.52
CA ARG A 862 -60.44 5.37 14.22
C ARG A 862 -59.54 6.12 15.23
N ASP A 863 -59.54 7.45 15.34
CA ASP A 863 -60.19 8.53 14.54
C ASP A 863 -59.48 9.89 14.77
N LEU A 864 -59.88 10.91 13.99
CA LEU A 864 -59.38 12.30 13.94
C LEU A 864 -59.30 13.09 15.27
N GLY A 865 -58.41 14.09 15.31
CA GLY A 865 -58.41 15.18 16.30
C GLY A 865 -57.69 16.46 15.84
N TRP A 866 -58.44 17.46 15.35
CA TRP A 866 -57.96 18.81 15.01
C TRP A 866 -58.41 19.85 16.05
N LEU A 867 -57.55 20.83 16.40
CA LEU A 867 -57.78 22.22 16.88
C LEU A 867 -56.47 22.70 17.57
N LEU A 868 -55.69 23.68 17.10
CA LEU A 868 -55.90 25.13 16.86
C LEU A 868 -55.79 26.05 18.09
N VAL A 869 -54.78 26.94 18.02
CA VAL A 869 -54.71 28.33 18.57
C VAL A 869 -54.69 28.56 20.09
N ALA A 870 -53.58 29.13 20.59
CA ALA A 870 -53.55 30.33 21.45
C ALA A 870 -52.10 30.90 21.58
N SER A 871 -51.96 32.15 22.05
CA SER A 871 -50.68 32.89 22.07
C SER A 871 -50.22 33.32 23.48
N ALA A 872 -48.94 33.74 23.55
CA ALA A 872 -48.37 34.79 24.42
C ALA A 872 -47.85 34.49 25.86
N ALA A 873 -46.51 34.59 26.00
CA ALA A 873 -45.74 35.20 27.11
C ALA A 873 -44.37 35.60 26.49
N LEU A 874 -43.74 36.80 26.56
CA LEU A 874 -43.72 37.99 27.44
C LEU A 874 -42.74 37.91 28.63
N TRP A 875 -41.78 38.87 28.68
CA TRP A 875 -40.60 39.00 29.56
C TRP A 875 -39.43 38.04 29.24
N TRP A 876 -38.14 38.41 29.38
CA TRP A 876 -37.53 39.43 30.26
C TRP A 876 -36.75 40.57 29.55
N ARG A 877 -36.24 41.54 30.34
CA ARG A 877 -35.38 42.66 29.90
C ARG A 877 -33.94 42.50 30.42
N ARG A 878 -32.95 42.92 29.62
CA ARG A 878 -31.90 43.84 30.11
C ARG A 878 -31.30 44.67 28.95
N ARG A 879 -30.89 45.90 29.26
CA ARG A 879 -30.12 46.79 28.38
C ARG A 879 -28.65 46.78 28.84
N ARG A 880 -27.73 47.11 27.93
CA ARG A 880 -26.67 48.15 28.02
C ARG A 880 -25.58 47.82 27.00
N ASP A 881 -24.85 48.76 26.40
CA ASP A 881 -25.09 50.17 26.03
C ASP A 881 -24.08 50.46 24.90
N LEU A 882 -24.43 51.30 23.91
CA LEU A 882 -23.46 51.82 22.93
C LEU A 882 -22.60 52.92 23.58
N PRO A 883 -21.42 53.21 23.00
CA PRO A 883 -21.33 54.52 22.36
C PRO A 883 -20.72 54.47 20.95
N SER A 884 -21.12 55.43 20.13
CA SER A 884 -20.53 55.76 18.83
C SER A 884 -19.40 56.77 18.97
N SER A 885 -18.33 56.62 18.19
CA SER A 885 -17.41 57.68 17.78
C SER A 885 -16.87 57.38 16.39
#